data_AF-A0A7S4Q3G5-F1
#
_entry.id   AF-A0A7S4Q3G5-F1
#
_cell.length_a   1.000
_cell.length_b   1.000
_cell.length_c   1.000
_cell.angle_alpha   90.00
_cell.angle_beta   90.00
_cell.angle_gamma   90.00
#
_symmetry.space_group_name_H-M   'P 1'
#
loop_
_entity.id
_entity.type
_entity.pdbx_description
1 polymer ?
#
loop_
_entity_poly.entity_id
_entity_poly.type
_entity_poly.pdbx_seq_one_letter_code
_entity_poly.pdbx_strand_id
1 'polypeptide(L)'
;PACWCPVVATPFVMACRTIRPAEQRDVSAILALAAAVAEAGDAFPWEGSVSREELGRHWLPDPEHLVETYVCEADGFNGISGVYSLRPNAGGRCSHIACALYMVAPAARGCGLGKALCAHSLRQAKQRGYSGMLLNMVVATNVAAVRACSSSGFRVASTLPRVFRHAQRGLVDAHVMFHSLENVEPARTPSSASSSPSASTGPVEVGPGLSYPQATEVLTMAVGEEARIHPKLHGRGGGVEILGASFAVHPSLPLGLSLDRTSGAITGCPTFSSQATKYHIALSLEAEVNLQVDEASPSNAAVALQINEDFATCLETVTNVADLLPEPAMTRSYGDWMIWMVHRAWLNDPALVELNFNNMHMPPAHIEERIAPKLMQAMQTNTHIEVLSLSNSNVQKPQATELAQALLRNTTLRCLNLECNWLDSISVRELALAIRANRKSRIEQIRFSHQKQMGQFFGRPTEEAVGLMMERNETIVKLGFECDDAHWRNLIDRALLRNNDYWRRRQLGPNVEELPPAEEKSLGNLLLKQPPQVLPSDIFLEGDVHHSLLRGYMLQNRKLPTTSQLQNCARNTGRPLPYAKAAPLIRECRSELLRASVGSEVVVADAFGMESAGTLRSWSETNDSWSVDIWVDSGKRVAFRPRTEPSISVSKAFTEWLRGSSAPAGGG
;
A
#
# COMPACT_ATOMS: atom_id res chain seq x y z
N PRO A 1 -45.19 11.22 -57.20
CA PRO A 1 -43.78 11.64 -57.06
C PRO A 1 -43.46 11.93 -55.58
N ALA A 2 -43.19 10.88 -54.81
CA ALA A 2 -42.80 11.00 -53.40
C ALA A 2 -41.28 10.88 -53.32
N CYS A 3 -40.63 11.98 -52.96
CA CYS A 3 -39.19 12.07 -52.77
C CYS A 3 -38.75 11.22 -51.58
N TRP A 4 -37.67 10.47 -51.82
CA TRP A 4 -36.91 9.74 -50.81
C TRP A 4 -36.22 10.73 -49.85
N CYS A 5 -36.53 10.61 -48.56
CA CYS A 5 -35.67 11.10 -47.49
C CYS A 5 -34.81 9.91 -47.00
N PRO A 6 -33.46 10.03 -46.93
CA PRO A 6 -32.63 8.97 -46.37
C PRO A 6 -32.84 8.92 -44.86
N VAL A 7 -33.22 7.74 -44.36
CA VAL A 7 -33.25 7.44 -42.93
C VAL A 7 -31.81 7.56 -42.43
N VAL A 8 -31.54 8.60 -41.63
CA VAL A 8 -30.33 8.69 -40.83
C VAL A 8 -30.38 7.53 -39.84
N ALA A 9 -29.53 6.52 -40.06
CA ALA A 9 -29.36 5.42 -39.12
C ALA A 9 -28.94 6.00 -37.77
N THR A 10 -29.75 5.74 -36.75
CA THR A 10 -29.36 5.92 -35.36
C THR A 10 -28.04 5.18 -35.12
N PRO A 11 -27.03 5.79 -34.47
CA PRO A 11 -25.79 5.10 -34.17
C PRO A 11 -26.13 3.94 -33.23
N PHE A 12 -25.90 2.71 -33.68
CA PHE A 12 -26.04 1.51 -32.88
C PHE A 12 -25.08 1.65 -31.68
N VAL A 13 -25.61 1.91 -30.49
CA VAL A 13 -24.80 1.91 -29.26
C VAL A 13 -24.51 0.44 -28.96
N MET A 14 -23.28 -0.01 -29.26
CA MET A 14 -22.83 -1.33 -28.79
C MET A 14 -22.91 -1.33 -27.26
N ALA A 15 -23.74 -2.22 -26.71
CA ALA A 15 -23.90 -2.38 -25.27
C ALA A 15 -23.47 -3.81 -24.88
N CYS A 16 -22.96 -3.96 -23.66
CA CYS A 16 -22.67 -5.28 -23.11
C CYS A 16 -23.97 -6.08 -23.02
N ARG A 17 -24.08 -7.16 -23.79
CA ARG A 17 -25.24 -8.05 -23.79
C ARG A 17 -25.14 -9.05 -22.64
N THR A 18 -23.98 -9.69 -22.50
CA THR A 18 -23.73 -10.69 -21.45
C THR A 18 -22.24 -10.78 -21.10
N ILE A 19 -21.97 -11.15 -19.85
CA ILE A 19 -20.64 -11.54 -19.37
C ILE A 19 -20.79 -12.94 -18.78
N ARG A 20 -20.04 -13.91 -19.29
CA ARG A 20 -20.12 -15.33 -18.92
C ARG A 20 -18.73 -15.94 -18.75
N PRO A 21 -18.58 -17.06 -18.00
CA PRO A 21 -17.34 -17.82 -17.99
C PRO A 21 -16.88 -18.19 -19.41
N ALA A 22 -15.57 -18.15 -19.64
CA ALA A 22 -14.98 -18.57 -20.90
C ALA A 22 -15.09 -20.09 -21.08
N GLU A 23 -15.40 -20.52 -22.30
CA GLU A 23 -15.51 -21.91 -22.69
C GLU A 23 -14.45 -22.28 -23.74
N GLN A 24 -14.30 -23.58 -24.03
CA GLN A 24 -13.32 -24.07 -25.01
C GLN A 24 -13.47 -23.42 -26.40
N ARG A 25 -14.70 -23.07 -26.80
CA ARG A 25 -14.99 -22.37 -28.06
C ARG A 25 -14.42 -20.95 -28.13
N ASP A 26 -14.19 -20.30 -26.98
CA ASP A 26 -13.76 -18.91 -26.90
C ASP A 26 -12.23 -18.76 -26.96
N VAL A 27 -11.49 -19.85 -26.73
CA VAL A 27 -10.01 -19.88 -26.65
C VAL A 27 -9.36 -19.18 -27.84
N SER A 28 -9.80 -19.49 -29.06
CA SER A 28 -9.24 -18.89 -30.28
C SER A 28 -9.46 -17.37 -30.35
N ALA A 29 -10.63 -16.90 -29.92
CA ALA A 29 -10.98 -15.48 -29.92
C ALA A 29 -10.22 -14.72 -28.82
N ILE A 30 -10.09 -15.31 -27.62
CA ILE A 30 -9.33 -14.74 -26.50
C ILE A 30 -7.85 -14.58 -26.90
N LEU A 31 -7.24 -15.63 -27.45
CA LEU A 31 -5.84 -15.60 -27.87
C LEU A 31 -5.60 -14.62 -29.03
N ALA A 32 -6.54 -14.50 -29.97
CA ALA A 32 -6.43 -13.51 -31.05
C ALA A 32 -6.50 -12.07 -30.52
N LEU A 33 -7.38 -11.80 -29.55
CA LEU A 33 -7.46 -10.50 -28.89
C LEU A 33 -6.19 -10.20 -28.07
N ALA A 34 -5.67 -11.20 -27.35
CA ALA A 34 -4.43 -11.10 -26.58
C ALA A 34 -3.23 -10.77 -27.46
N ALA A 35 -3.10 -11.45 -28.61
CA ALA A 35 -2.05 -11.19 -29.58
C ALA A 35 -2.14 -9.75 -30.14
N ALA A 36 -3.34 -9.30 -30.53
CA ALA A 36 -3.53 -7.94 -31.04
C ALA A 36 -3.18 -6.85 -30.02
N VAL A 37 -3.44 -7.10 -28.73
CA VAL A 37 -3.09 -6.18 -27.65
C VAL A 37 -1.59 -6.22 -27.33
N ALA A 38 -0.97 -7.39 -27.39
CA ALA A 38 0.49 -7.53 -27.24
C ALA A 38 1.23 -6.79 -28.37
N GLU A 39 0.80 -6.96 -29.62
CA GLU A 39 1.38 -6.26 -30.78
C GLU A 39 1.26 -4.74 -30.70
N ALA A 40 0.21 -4.21 -30.06
CA ALA A 40 0.04 -2.76 -29.89
C ALA A 40 1.10 -2.13 -28.96
N GLY A 41 1.65 -2.91 -28.01
CA GLY A 41 2.72 -2.48 -27.10
C GLY A 41 2.40 -1.24 -26.25
N ASP A 42 1.11 -1.04 -25.92
CA ASP A 42 0.61 0.15 -25.22
C ASP A 42 -0.06 -0.14 -23.86
N ALA A 43 -0.26 -1.42 -23.51
CA ALA A 43 -1.02 -1.82 -22.32
C ALA A 43 -0.41 -2.96 -21.48
N PHE A 44 0.41 -3.84 -22.06
CA PHE A 44 0.99 -5.02 -21.38
C PHE A 44 2.51 -5.07 -21.58
N PRO A 45 3.28 -5.68 -20.65
CA PRO A 45 4.75 -5.65 -20.66
C PRO A 45 5.42 -6.51 -21.73
N TRP A 46 4.65 -7.17 -22.58
CA TRP A 46 5.19 -8.07 -23.58
C TRP A 46 5.90 -7.31 -24.70
N GLU A 47 7.03 -7.85 -25.15
CA GLU A 47 7.78 -7.33 -26.30
C GLU A 47 7.68 -8.32 -27.48
N GLY A 48 7.35 -7.81 -28.66
CA GLY A 48 7.31 -8.61 -29.90
C GLY A 48 6.14 -9.62 -29.97
N SER A 49 6.32 -10.68 -30.76
CA SER A 49 5.32 -11.74 -30.93
C SER A 49 5.38 -12.72 -29.76
N VAL A 50 4.35 -12.71 -28.91
CA VAL A 50 4.21 -13.63 -27.77
C VAL A 50 3.64 -14.96 -28.24
N SER A 51 4.14 -16.08 -27.72
CA SER A 51 3.62 -17.41 -28.07
C SER A 51 2.18 -17.59 -27.58
N ARG A 52 1.42 -18.45 -28.26
CA ARG A 52 0.04 -18.78 -27.85
C ARG A 52 -0.01 -19.44 -26.48
N GLU A 53 0.98 -20.26 -26.14
CA GLU A 53 1.09 -20.91 -24.83
C GLU A 53 1.29 -19.88 -23.71
N GLU A 54 2.16 -18.89 -23.93
CA GLU A 54 2.42 -17.85 -22.94
C GLU A 54 1.21 -16.94 -22.72
N LEU A 55 0.56 -16.49 -23.80
CA LEU A 55 -0.73 -15.78 -23.68
C LEU A 55 -1.79 -16.64 -22.99
N GLY A 56 -1.77 -17.95 -23.26
CA GLY A 56 -2.66 -18.93 -22.64
C GLY A 56 -2.60 -18.93 -21.11
N ARG A 57 -1.38 -18.90 -20.54
CA ARG A 57 -1.16 -18.89 -19.08
C ARG A 57 -1.78 -17.69 -18.35
N HIS A 58 -1.99 -16.58 -19.05
CA HIS A 58 -2.54 -15.35 -18.47
C HIS A 58 -4.05 -15.19 -18.67
N TRP A 59 -4.58 -15.77 -19.75
CA TRP A 59 -5.92 -15.48 -20.25
C TRP A 59 -6.85 -16.67 -20.37
N LEU A 60 -6.36 -17.90 -20.28
CA LEU A 60 -7.22 -19.09 -20.34
C LEU A 60 -7.53 -19.59 -18.92
N PRO A 61 -8.70 -20.21 -18.71
CA PRO A 61 -9.02 -20.84 -17.44
C PRO A 61 -7.96 -21.90 -17.07
N ASP A 62 -7.45 -21.84 -15.84
CA ASP A 62 -6.49 -22.79 -15.29
C ASP A 62 -6.83 -23.07 -13.81
N PRO A 63 -7.43 -24.23 -13.49
CA PRO A 63 -7.78 -24.60 -12.13
C PRO A 63 -6.58 -24.79 -11.21
N GLU A 64 -5.43 -25.24 -11.73
CA GLU A 64 -4.24 -25.51 -10.92
C GLU A 64 -3.63 -24.21 -10.40
N HIS A 65 -3.69 -23.15 -11.22
CA HIS A 65 -3.17 -21.81 -10.89
C HIS A 65 -4.26 -20.82 -10.46
N LEU A 66 -5.49 -21.31 -10.22
CA LEU A 66 -6.66 -20.51 -9.79
C LEU A 66 -6.97 -19.34 -10.73
N VAL A 67 -6.81 -19.53 -12.04
CA VAL A 67 -7.14 -18.55 -13.06
C VAL A 67 -8.56 -18.78 -13.57
N GLU A 68 -9.41 -17.80 -13.37
CA GLU A 68 -10.77 -17.77 -13.91
C GLU A 68 -10.85 -16.74 -15.02
N THR A 69 -11.52 -17.09 -16.12
CA THR A 69 -11.65 -16.18 -17.27
C THR A 69 -13.11 -15.99 -17.63
N TYR A 70 -13.48 -14.76 -17.93
CA TYR A 70 -14.83 -14.36 -18.32
C TYR A 70 -14.78 -13.56 -19.62
N VAL A 71 -15.71 -13.86 -20.52
CA VAL A 71 -15.85 -13.22 -21.83
C VAL A 71 -17.12 -12.38 -21.88
N CYS A 72 -17.04 -11.26 -22.59
CA CYS A 72 -18.13 -10.35 -22.85
C CYS A 72 -18.55 -10.44 -24.31
N GLU A 73 -19.86 -10.55 -24.52
CA GLU A 73 -20.50 -10.44 -25.82
C GLU A 73 -21.29 -9.13 -25.84
N ALA A 74 -21.14 -8.34 -26.91
CA ALA A 74 -21.81 -7.05 -27.07
C ALA A 74 -22.78 -7.09 -28.25
N ASP A 75 -23.89 -6.36 -28.13
CA ASP A 75 -24.85 -6.22 -29.21
C ASP A 75 -24.22 -5.56 -30.44
N GLY A 76 -24.38 -6.18 -31.61
CA GLY A 76 -23.78 -5.70 -32.86
C GLY A 76 -22.30 -6.05 -33.04
N PHE A 77 -21.68 -6.79 -32.11
CA PHE A 77 -20.31 -7.30 -32.26
C PHE A 77 -20.31 -8.81 -32.48
N ASN A 78 -19.72 -9.28 -33.58
CA ASN A 78 -19.63 -10.71 -33.85
C ASN A 78 -18.42 -11.32 -33.11
N GLY A 79 -18.67 -12.14 -32.10
CA GLY A 79 -17.65 -12.78 -31.27
C GLY A 79 -17.44 -12.10 -29.91
N ILE A 80 -16.26 -12.29 -29.34
CA ILE A 80 -15.91 -11.79 -28.00
C ILE A 80 -15.45 -10.33 -28.09
N SER A 81 -16.22 -9.42 -27.49
CA SER A 81 -15.96 -7.97 -27.48
C SER A 81 -15.05 -7.53 -26.32
N GLY A 82 -14.91 -8.36 -25.29
CA GLY A 82 -13.96 -8.15 -24.21
C GLY A 82 -13.76 -9.39 -23.34
N VAL A 83 -12.68 -9.40 -22.56
CA VAL A 83 -12.32 -10.51 -21.68
C VAL A 83 -11.67 -9.96 -20.41
N TYR A 84 -11.87 -10.65 -19.30
CA TYR A 84 -11.02 -10.47 -18.13
C TYR A 84 -10.62 -11.81 -17.52
N SER A 85 -9.43 -11.87 -16.93
CA SER A 85 -9.01 -12.96 -16.05
C SER A 85 -8.98 -12.49 -14.60
N LEU A 86 -9.27 -13.40 -13.66
CA LEU A 86 -9.32 -13.18 -12.22
C LEU A 86 -8.54 -14.30 -11.53
N ARG A 87 -7.65 -13.92 -10.62
CA ARG A 87 -6.80 -14.87 -9.87
C ARG A 87 -6.34 -14.27 -8.54
N PRO A 88 -5.81 -15.04 -7.59
CA PRO A 88 -5.08 -14.47 -6.47
C PRO A 88 -3.90 -13.63 -6.97
N ASN A 89 -3.71 -12.44 -6.43
CA ASN A 89 -2.58 -11.59 -6.79
C ASN A 89 -1.24 -12.18 -6.33
N ALA A 90 -1.26 -12.81 -5.17
CA ALA A 90 -0.12 -13.52 -4.57
C ALA A 90 -0.62 -14.72 -3.76
N GLY A 91 0.26 -15.68 -3.49
CA GLY A 91 -0.06 -16.84 -2.66
C GLY A 91 -0.07 -16.55 -1.15
N GLY A 92 -0.35 -17.58 -0.36
CA GLY A 92 -0.18 -17.57 1.10
C GLY A 92 -0.94 -16.43 1.79
N ARG A 93 -0.23 -15.63 2.61
CA ARG A 93 -0.81 -14.55 3.43
C ARG A 93 -1.51 -13.45 2.61
N CYS A 94 -1.28 -13.36 1.30
CA CYS A 94 -1.87 -12.33 0.43
C CYS A 94 -2.90 -12.89 -0.56
N SER A 95 -3.28 -14.17 -0.44
CA SER A 95 -4.25 -14.82 -1.33
C SER A 95 -5.65 -14.22 -1.26
N HIS A 96 -5.95 -13.48 -0.20
CA HIS A 96 -7.20 -12.73 -0.03
C HIS A 96 -7.29 -11.47 -0.90
N ILE A 97 -6.22 -11.09 -1.62
CA ILE A 97 -6.23 -10.00 -2.60
C ILE A 97 -6.25 -10.59 -4.01
N ALA A 98 -7.29 -10.27 -4.77
CA ALA A 98 -7.40 -10.68 -6.17
C ALA A 98 -6.56 -9.77 -7.09
N CYS A 99 -6.20 -10.29 -8.26
CA CYS A 99 -5.72 -9.53 -9.41
C CYS A 99 -6.60 -9.81 -10.61
N ALA A 100 -6.81 -8.80 -11.44
CA ALA A 100 -7.52 -8.96 -12.70
C ALA A 100 -6.79 -8.30 -13.86
N LEU A 101 -6.87 -8.92 -15.03
CA LEU A 101 -6.41 -8.37 -16.30
C LEU A 101 -7.62 -8.15 -17.22
N TYR A 102 -7.61 -7.12 -18.05
CA TYR A 102 -8.73 -6.77 -18.92
C TYR A 102 -8.28 -6.51 -20.36
N MET A 103 -9.09 -6.96 -21.32
CA MET A 103 -8.97 -6.57 -22.73
C MET A 103 -10.34 -6.25 -23.31
N VAL A 104 -10.38 -5.26 -24.18
CA VAL A 104 -11.56 -4.91 -24.98
C VAL A 104 -11.12 -4.82 -26.42
N ALA A 105 -11.88 -5.46 -27.30
CA ALA A 105 -11.65 -5.45 -28.75
C ALA A 105 -11.55 -4.00 -29.24
N PRO A 106 -10.54 -3.63 -30.06
CA PRO A 106 -10.35 -2.26 -30.52
C PRO A 106 -11.60 -1.62 -31.12
N ALA A 107 -12.35 -2.39 -31.92
CA ALA A 107 -13.59 -1.95 -32.55
C ALA A 107 -14.79 -1.80 -31.59
N ALA A 108 -14.68 -2.26 -30.34
CA ALA A 108 -15.71 -2.15 -29.31
C ALA A 108 -15.32 -1.20 -28.15
N ARG A 109 -14.21 -0.45 -28.30
CA ARG A 109 -13.76 0.55 -27.31
C ARG A 109 -14.68 1.78 -27.34
N GLY A 110 -14.71 2.53 -26.23
CA GLY A 110 -15.57 3.72 -26.10
C GLY A 110 -17.05 3.41 -25.78
N CYS A 111 -17.46 2.15 -25.83
CA CYS A 111 -18.83 1.68 -25.59
C CYS A 111 -19.12 1.30 -24.12
N GLY A 112 -18.25 1.65 -23.18
CA GLY A 112 -18.43 1.35 -21.75
C GLY A 112 -18.15 -0.10 -21.33
N LEU A 113 -17.73 -0.98 -22.25
CA LEU A 113 -17.46 -2.40 -21.94
C LEU A 113 -16.41 -2.60 -20.84
N GLY A 114 -15.33 -1.81 -20.82
CA GLY A 114 -14.31 -1.90 -19.77
C GLY A 114 -14.89 -1.67 -18.36
N LYS A 115 -15.83 -0.73 -18.22
CA LYS A 115 -16.53 -0.49 -16.94
C LYS A 115 -17.42 -1.68 -16.55
N ALA A 116 -18.11 -2.28 -17.53
CA ALA A 116 -18.93 -3.47 -17.31
C ALA A 116 -18.08 -4.68 -16.86
N LEU A 117 -16.92 -4.89 -17.49
CA LEU A 117 -15.96 -5.93 -17.10
C LEU A 117 -15.45 -5.71 -15.67
N CYS A 118 -15.00 -4.50 -15.33
CA CYS A 118 -14.54 -4.17 -13.96
C CYS A 118 -15.66 -4.34 -12.91
N ALA A 119 -16.88 -3.92 -13.22
CA ALA A 119 -18.00 -4.10 -12.29
C ALA A 119 -18.34 -5.59 -12.08
N HIS A 120 -18.23 -6.40 -13.13
CA HIS A 120 -18.45 -7.83 -13.04
C HIS A 120 -17.33 -8.53 -12.25
N SER A 121 -16.06 -8.25 -12.54
CA SER A 121 -14.92 -8.85 -11.84
C SER A 121 -14.92 -8.54 -10.35
N LEU A 122 -15.27 -7.31 -9.95
CA LEU A 122 -15.40 -6.93 -8.53
C LEU A 122 -16.50 -7.74 -7.81
N ARG A 123 -17.65 -7.97 -8.46
CA ARG A 123 -18.70 -8.83 -7.91
C ARG A 123 -18.24 -10.27 -7.77
N GLN A 124 -17.57 -10.82 -8.78
CA GLN A 124 -17.03 -12.18 -8.73
C GLN A 124 -15.98 -12.31 -7.62
N ALA A 125 -15.08 -11.34 -7.49
CA ALA A 125 -14.08 -11.34 -6.43
C ALA A 125 -14.72 -11.31 -5.03
N LYS A 126 -15.74 -10.46 -4.83
CA LYS A 126 -16.50 -10.43 -3.57
C LYS A 126 -17.21 -11.76 -3.28
N GLN A 127 -17.79 -12.40 -4.29
CA GLN A 127 -18.43 -13.72 -4.15
C GLN A 127 -17.42 -14.83 -3.80
N ARG A 128 -16.16 -14.70 -4.23
CA ARG A 128 -15.07 -15.62 -3.90
C ARG A 128 -14.37 -15.31 -2.58
N GLY A 129 -14.84 -14.31 -1.84
CA GLY A 129 -14.33 -13.98 -0.51
C GLY A 129 -13.01 -13.21 -0.51
N TYR A 130 -12.60 -12.63 -1.65
CA TYR A 130 -11.48 -11.69 -1.65
C TYR A 130 -11.84 -10.42 -0.88
N SER A 131 -10.93 -9.89 -0.08
CA SER A 131 -11.13 -8.64 0.68
C SER A 131 -10.69 -7.39 -0.09
N GLY A 132 -9.97 -7.56 -1.21
CA GLY A 132 -9.63 -6.47 -2.11
C GLY A 132 -9.18 -6.97 -3.48
N MET A 133 -9.05 -6.04 -4.44
CA MET A 133 -8.51 -6.29 -5.77
C MET A 133 -7.42 -5.30 -6.12
N LEU A 134 -6.28 -5.81 -6.61
CA LEU A 134 -5.08 -5.06 -6.98
C LEU A 134 -4.80 -5.18 -8.48
N LEU A 135 -4.62 -4.04 -9.14
CA LEU A 135 -4.10 -3.92 -10.50
C LEU A 135 -2.66 -3.45 -10.41
N ASN A 136 -1.72 -4.37 -10.64
CA ASN A 136 -0.30 -4.13 -10.40
C ASN A 136 0.30 -3.06 -11.32
N MET A 137 -0.18 -2.98 -12.56
CA MET A 137 0.37 -2.07 -13.55
C MET A 137 -0.71 -1.64 -14.55
N VAL A 138 -1.18 -0.41 -14.42
CA VAL A 138 -2.09 0.24 -15.37
C VAL A 138 -1.34 1.38 -16.03
N VAL A 139 -0.95 1.21 -17.29
CA VAL A 139 -0.15 2.19 -18.04
C VAL A 139 -0.86 3.56 -18.06
N ALA A 140 -0.19 4.62 -17.60
CA ALA A 140 -0.82 5.93 -17.38
C ALA A 140 -1.34 6.57 -18.68
N THR A 141 -0.71 6.27 -19.82
CA THR A 141 -1.17 6.72 -21.15
C THR A 141 -2.41 5.99 -21.66
N ASN A 142 -2.79 4.85 -21.05
CA ASN A 142 -4.02 4.14 -21.35
C ASN A 142 -5.20 4.78 -20.59
N VAL A 143 -5.55 6.01 -21.00
CA VAL A 143 -6.58 6.84 -20.36
C VAL A 143 -7.94 6.12 -20.28
N ALA A 144 -8.25 5.28 -21.27
CA ALA A 144 -9.47 4.49 -21.28
C ALA A 144 -9.52 3.46 -20.13
N ALA A 145 -8.43 2.70 -19.92
CA ALA A 145 -8.32 1.74 -18.82
C ALA A 145 -8.31 2.44 -17.45
N VAL A 146 -7.54 3.52 -17.30
CA VAL A 146 -7.49 4.31 -16.06
C VAL A 146 -8.88 4.83 -15.69
N ARG A 147 -9.63 5.38 -16.67
CA ARG A 147 -10.99 5.86 -16.46
C ARG A 147 -11.95 4.73 -16.10
N ALA A 148 -11.89 3.60 -16.80
CA ALA A 148 -12.74 2.44 -16.51
C ALA A 148 -12.52 1.94 -15.07
N CYS A 149 -11.27 1.71 -14.67
CA CYS A 149 -10.92 1.25 -13.32
C CYS A 149 -11.32 2.27 -12.24
N SER A 150 -10.99 3.55 -12.44
CA SER A 150 -11.36 4.62 -11.50
C SER A 150 -12.87 4.73 -11.32
N SER A 151 -13.63 4.64 -12.41
CA SER A 151 -15.10 4.70 -12.38
C SER A 151 -15.77 3.48 -11.74
N SER A 152 -15.04 2.37 -11.62
CA SER A 152 -15.45 1.16 -10.91
C SER A 152 -14.95 1.12 -9.46
N GLY A 153 -14.33 2.21 -8.98
CA GLY A 153 -13.95 2.41 -7.59
C GLY A 153 -12.50 2.07 -7.25
N PHE A 154 -11.66 1.67 -8.21
CA PHE A 154 -10.23 1.50 -7.95
C PHE A 154 -9.57 2.85 -7.68
N ARG A 155 -8.76 2.94 -6.62
CA ARG A 155 -7.96 4.10 -6.27
C ARG A 155 -6.52 3.89 -6.73
N VAL A 156 -5.88 4.91 -7.28
CA VAL A 156 -4.43 4.88 -7.53
C VAL A 156 -3.73 4.86 -6.16
N ALA A 157 -3.10 3.74 -5.82
CA ALA A 157 -2.31 3.58 -4.62
C ALA A 157 -0.92 4.22 -4.78
N SER A 158 -0.33 4.10 -5.98
CA SER A 158 0.93 4.72 -6.34
C SER A 158 1.04 4.93 -7.85
N THR A 159 1.87 5.88 -8.27
CA THR A 159 2.30 6.06 -9.66
C THR A 159 3.79 5.79 -9.74
N LEU A 160 4.16 4.82 -10.56
CA LEU A 160 5.53 4.41 -10.80
C LEU A 160 6.06 5.16 -12.03
N PRO A 161 7.05 6.05 -11.87
CA PRO A 161 7.51 6.91 -12.96
C PRO A 161 8.36 6.12 -13.97
N ARG A 162 8.09 6.30 -15.26
CA ARG A 162 8.91 5.78 -16.38
C ARG A 162 9.18 4.26 -16.35
N VAL A 163 8.30 3.47 -15.72
CA VAL A 163 8.49 2.01 -15.56
C VAL A 163 8.01 1.19 -16.74
N PHE A 164 7.24 1.77 -17.66
CA PHE A 164 6.69 1.06 -18.81
C PHE A 164 7.31 1.54 -20.13
N ARG A 165 7.83 0.62 -20.95
CA ARG A 165 8.38 0.93 -22.28
C ARG A 165 7.27 0.86 -23.33
N HIS A 166 6.65 2.00 -23.62
CA HIS A 166 5.58 2.12 -24.61
C HIS A 166 6.14 2.09 -26.04
N ALA A 167 5.53 1.31 -26.93
CA ALA A 167 5.99 1.13 -28.32
C ALA A 167 6.25 2.44 -29.08
N GLN A 168 5.35 3.43 -28.96
CA GLN A 168 5.46 4.73 -29.65
C GLN A 168 5.94 5.89 -28.76
N ARG A 169 5.79 5.82 -27.44
CA ARG A 169 5.96 6.98 -26.53
C ARG A 169 7.20 6.89 -25.62
N GLY A 170 8.01 5.84 -25.78
CA GLY A 170 9.18 5.60 -24.94
C GLY A 170 8.80 5.24 -23.50
N LEU A 171 9.60 5.64 -22.53
CA LEU A 171 9.35 5.33 -21.12
C LEU A 171 8.23 6.21 -20.55
N VAL A 172 7.14 5.57 -20.12
CA VAL A 172 5.95 6.21 -19.55
C VAL A 172 5.62 5.66 -18.16
N ASP A 173 4.80 6.38 -17.43
CA ASP A 173 4.40 6.02 -16.07
C ASP A 173 3.35 4.89 -16.07
N ALA A 174 3.24 4.19 -14.93
CA ALA A 174 2.17 3.23 -14.69
C ALA A 174 1.61 3.36 -13.26
N HIS A 175 0.33 3.10 -13.09
CA HIS A 175 -0.34 3.15 -11.80
C HIS A 175 -0.48 1.77 -11.18
N VAL A 176 -0.25 1.69 -9.87
CA VAL A 176 -0.73 0.59 -9.03
C VAL A 176 -2.10 1.01 -8.51
N MET A 177 -3.15 0.24 -8.80
CA MET A 177 -4.53 0.61 -8.40
C MET A 177 -5.16 -0.45 -7.50
N PHE A 178 -5.84 -0.03 -6.44
CA PHE A 178 -6.45 -0.92 -5.44
C PHE A 178 -7.92 -0.59 -5.17
N HIS A 179 -8.73 -1.62 -4.95
CA HIS A 179 -10.12 -1.50 -4.51
C HIS A 179 -10.36 -2.40 -3.30
N SER A 180 -10.78 -1.82 -2.17
CA SER A 180 -11.22 -2.59 -0.99
C SER A 180 -12.63 -3.12 -1.20
N LEU A 181 -12.88 -4.38 -0.83
CA LEU A 181 -14.19 -5.04 -0.89
C LEU A 181 -14.85 -5.17 0.50
N GLU A 182 -14.18 -4.69 1.55
CA GLU A 182 -14.66 -4.68 2.95
C GLU A 182 -15.68 -3.55 3.21
N ASN A 183 -16.71 -3.83 4.02
CA ASN A 183 -17.70 -2.83 4.42
C ASN A 183 -17.14 -1.99 5.59
N VAL A 184 -16.97 -0.68 5.41
CA VAL A 184 -16.43 0.23 6.46
C VAL A 184 -17.59 0.91 7.20
N GLU A 185 -17.73 0.67 8.52
CA GLU A 185 -18.51 1.53 9.43
C GLU A 185 -17.57 2.31 10.39
N PRO A 186 -17.87 3.59 10.72
CA PRO A 186 -16.97 4.43 11.52
C PRO A 186 -17.13 4.23 13.03
N ALA A 187 -15.98 4.10 13.73
CA ALA A 187 -15.85 3.78 15.15
C ALA A 187 -16.38 4.86 16.14
N ARG A 188 -16.98 4.41 17.26
CA ARG A 188 -17.28 5.23 18.45
C ARG A 188 -16.55 4.71 19.70
N THR A 189 -16.11 5.65 20.53
CA THR A 189 -15.30 5.54 21.76
C THR A 189 -16.03 4.89 22.96
N PRO A 190 -15.34 4.23 23.91
CA PRO A 190 -15.97 3.54 25.04
C PRO A 190 -16.07 4.40 26.31
N SER A 191 -17.18 4.26 27.06
CA SER A 191 -17.31 4.68 28.45
C SER A 191 -18.01 3.59 29.29
N SER A 192 -17.75 3.63 30.59
CA SER A 192 -17.75 2.55 31.60
C SER A 192 -19.08 2.16 32.27
N ALA A 193 -19.08 0.90 32.76
CA ALA A 193 -19.62 0.36 34.02
C ALA A 193 -21.10 -0.11 34.14
N SER A 194 -21.22 -1.45 34.28
CA SER A 194 -22.03 -2.30 35.19
C SER A 194 -23.48 -1.97 35.54
N SER A 195 -24.39 -2.92 35.30
CA SER A 195 -25.18 -3.63 36.34
C SER A 195 -26.11 -4.68 35.72
N SER A 196 -26.20 -5.86 36.36
CA SER A 196 -27.24 -6.88 36.15
C SER A 196 -28.40 -6.60 37.14
N PRO A 197 -29.66 -7.05 36.90
CA PRO A 197 -30.02 -8.44 37.22
C PRO A 197 -31.20 -9.10 36.45
N SER A 198 -31.21 -10.44 36.61
CA SER A 198 -32.35 -11.39 36.74
C SER A 198 -33.39 -11.60 35.63
N ALA A 199 -33.57 -12.88 35.33
CA ALA A 199 -34.35 -13.50 34.27
C ALA A 199 -35.84 -13.71 34.58
N SER A 200 -36.65 -13.79 33.52
CA SER A 200 -37.77 -14.75 33.43
C SER A 200 -38.07 -15.09 31.96
N THR A 201 -38.76 -16.21 31.80
CA THR A 201 -38.65 -17.23 30.75
C THR A 201 -39.57 -17.07 29.55
N GLY A 202 -39.05 -17.44 28.36
CA GLY A 202 -39.79 -17.88 27.17
C GLY A 202 -38.84 -18.68 26.27
N PRO A 203 -39.28 -19.76 25.59
CA PRO A 203 -38.37 -20.66 24.89
C PRO A 203 -37.91 -20.01 23.58
N VAL A 204 -36.60 -19.95 23.36
CA VAL A 204 -36.01 -19.57 22.06
C VAL A 204 -34.89 -20.55 21.72
N GLU A 205 -34.94 -21.02 20.48
CA GLU A 205 -34.11 -22.06 19.85
C GLU A 205 -32.62 -21.67 19.70
N VAL A 206 -31.76 -22.69 19.91
CA VAL A 206 -30.40 -22.98 19.39
C VAL A 206 -29.39 -21.82 19.21
N GLY A 207 -28.30 -21.84 20.01
CA GLY A 207 -27.14 -20.92 19.92
C GLY A 207 -25.92 -21.43 19.12
N PRO A 208 -24.94 -20.55 18.79
CA PRO A 208 -23.81 -20.81 17.88
C PRO A 208 -22.70 -21.65 18.52
N GLY A 209 -21.97 -22.46 17.75
CA GLY A 209 -20.91 -23.35 18.25
C GLY A 209 -19.49 -22.78 18.07
N LEU A 210 -18.69 -22.67 19.13
CA LEU A 210 -17.25 -22.35 19.06
C LEU A 210 -16.45 -23.65 18.82
N SER A 211 -15.49 -23.65 17.90
CA SER A 211 -14.56 -24.77 17.76
C SER A 211 -13.18 -24.31 17.31
N TYR A 212 -12.12 -24.96 17.75
CA TYR A 212 -10.80 -24.77 17.13
C TYR A 212 -10.68 -25.69 15.90
N PRO A 213 -9.94 -25.30 14.86
CA PRO A 213 -9.60 -26.23 13.78
C PRO A 213 -8.94 -27.46 14.41
N GLN A 214 -9.37 -28.66 13.99
CA GLN A 214 -8.83 -29.94 14.48
C GLN A 214 -9.13 -30.27 15.95
N ALA A 215 -10.26 -29.84 16.53
CA ALA A 215 -10.65 -30.26 17.89
C ALA A 215 -10.68 -31.80 18.10
N THR A 216 -10.84 -32.58 17.02
CA THR A 216 -10.84 -34.05 16.99
C THR A 216 -9.50 -34.69 16.64
N GLU A 217 -8.50 -33.95 16.16
CA GLU A 217 -7.16 -34.46 15.82
C GLU A 217 -6.09 -33.81 16.72
N VAL A 218 -5.02 -34.53 17.03
CA VAL A 218 -3.95 -33.99 17.88
C VAL A 218 -3.07 -33.06 17.03
N LEU A 219 -3.11 -31.76 17.29
CA LEU A 219 -2.34 -30.78 16.53
C LEU A 219 -0.88 -30.83 16.97
N THR A 220 -0.01 -31.29 16.07
CA THR A 220 1.42 -31.53 16.33
C THR A 220 2.26 -30.35 15.85
N MET A 221 3.12 -29.81 16.71
CA MET A 221 3.99 -28.66 16.41
C MET A 221 5.44 -28.92 16.82
N ALA A 222 6.42 -28.44 16.05
CA ALA A 222 7.82 -28.53 16.46
C ALA A 222 8.20 -27.41 17.46
N VAL A 223 9.12 -27.70 18.38
CA VAL A 223 9.70 -26.67 19.27
C VAL A 223 10.31 -25.53 18.43
N GLY A 224 9.92 -24.28 18.72
CA GLY A 224 10.35 -23.10 17.96
C GLY A 224 9.57 -22.81 16.66
N GLU A 225 8.61 -23.66 16.30
CA GLU A 225 7.66 -23.39 15.21
C GLU A 225 6.60 -22.36 15.65
N GLU A 226 6.36 -21.35 14.84
CA GLU A 226 5.41 -20.29 15.17
C GLU A 226 3.96 -20.84 15.13
N ALA A 227 3.32 -20.93 16.30
CA ALA A 227 1.92 -21.29 16.42
C ALA A 227 1.00 -20.11 16.13
N ARG A 228 -0.01 -20.34 15.29
CA ARG A 228 -1.10 -19.40 15.03
C ARG A 228 -2.42 -20.16 14.90
N ILE A 229 -3.00 -20.52 16.05
CA ILE A 229 -4.24 -21.31 16.12
C ILE A 229 -5.38 -20.36 16.48
N HIS A 230 -6.29 -20.15 15.53
CA HIS A 230 -7.44 -19.27 15.71
C HIS A 230 -8.74 -20.06 15.92
N PRO A 231 -9.61 -19.65 16.87
CA PRO A 231 -10.92 -20.25 17.00
C PRO A 231 -11.78 -19.98 15.75
N LYS A 232 -12.61 -20.96 15.39
CA LYS A 232 -13.67 -20.87 14.40
C LYS A 232 -15.03 -20.76 15.10
N LEU A 233 -15.82 -19.75 14.71
CA LEU A 233 -17.17 -19.54 15.22
C LEU A 233 -18.19 -20.08 14.22
N HIS A 234 -19.05 -20.99 14.65
CA HIS A 234 -20.14 -21.56 13.87
C HIS A 234 -21.43 -20.80 14.21
N GLY A 235 -21.71 -19.74 13.47
CA GLY A 235 -22.99 -19.03 13.53
C GLY A 235 -23.80 -19.30 12.26
N ARG A 236 -25.08 -19.68 12.41
CA ARG A 236 -26.00 -19.78 11.28
C ARG A 236 -26.58 -18.40 10.98
N GLY A 237 -25.86 -17.64 10.15
CA GLY A 237 -26.30 -16.35 9.58
C GLY A 237 -25.88 -15.13 10.40
N GLY A 238 -25.19 -14.19 9.74
CA GLY A 238 -24.82 -12.88 10.28
C GLY A 238 -23.69 -12.93 11.31
N GLY A 239 -22.69 -12.05 11.16
CA GLY A 239 -21.56 -11.95 12.08
C GLY A 239 -22.04 -11.77 13.52
N VAL A 240 -21.68 -12.72 14.38
CA VAL A 240 -21.82 -12.56 15.83
C VAL A 240 -20.52 -11.90 16.31
N GLU A 241 -20.62 -10.62 16.65
CA GLU A 241 -19.58 -9.96 17.44
C GLU A 241 -19.62 -10.51 18.87
N ILE A 242 -18.50 -11.06 19.35
CA ILE A 242 -18.32 -11.41 20.76
C ILE A 242 -17.95 -10.13 21.50
N LEU A 243 -18.95 -9.28 21.73
CA LEU A 243 -18.77 -8.07 22.54
C LEU A 243 -18.83 -8.44 24.03
N GLY A 244 -17.67 -8.43 24.68
CA GLY A 244 -17.56 -8.44 26.15
C GLY A 244 -17.26 -9.79 26.83
N ALA A 245 -16.92 -10.85 26.09
CA ALA A 245 -16.51 -12.12 26.70
C ALA A 245 -14.99 -12.31 26.66
N SER A 246 -14.39 -12.76 27.78
CA SER A 246 -12.95 -13.02 27.89
C SER A 246 -12.66 -14.52 27.80
N PHE A 247 -11.75 -14.92 26.92
CA PHE A 247 -11.31 -16.30 26.79
C PHE A 247 -10.37 -16.70 27.94
N ALA A 248 -10.62 -17.86 28.55
CA ALA A 248 -9.72 -18.47 29.53
C ALA A 248 -9.38 -19.91 29.11
N VAL A 249 -8.20 -20.41 29.48
CA VAL A 249 -7.75 -21.76 29.12
C VAL A 249 -7.33 -22.56 30.36
N HIS A 250 -7.74 -23.84 30.44
CA HIS A 250 -7.36 -24.76 31.50
C HIS A 250 -7.11 -26.19 30.95
N PRO A 251 -6.01 -26.87 31.34
CA PRO A 251 -4.89 -26.38 32.14
C PRO A 251 -4.09 -25.27 31.41
N SER A 252 -3.09 -24.66 32.05
CA SER A 252 -2.29 -23.60 31.41
C SER A 252 -1.51 -24.11 30.19
N LEU A 253 -1.44 -23.30 29.14
CA LEU A 253 -0.73 -23.65 27.89
C LEU A 253 0.78 -23.87 28.13
N PRO A 254 1.45 -24.66 27.26
CA PRO A 254 2.90 -24.82 27.30
C PRO A 254 3.66 -23.48 27.20
N LEU A 255 4.81 -23.40 27.85
CA LEU A 255 5.66 -22.20 27.84
C LEU A 255 6.00 -21.77 26.41
N GLY A 256 5.81 -20.48 26.12
CA GLY A 256 6.02 -19.89 24.80
C GLY A 256 4.76 -19.83 23.93
N LEU A 257 3.67 -20.48 24.34
CA LEU A 257 2.33 -20.27 23.79
C LEU A 257 1.51 -19.37 24.72
N SER A 258 0.72 -18.50 24.11
CA SER A 258 -0.12 -17.53 24.81
C SER A 258 -1.51 -17.48 24.19
N LEU A 259 -2.54 -17.40 25.04
CA LEU A 259 -3.91 -17.17 24.61
C LEU A 259 -4.20 -15.66 24.63
N ASP A 260 -4.58 -15.13 23.48
CA ASP A 260 -5.21 -13.82 23.40
C ASP A 260 -6.62 -13.90 24.01
N ARG A 261 -6.81 -13.23 25.15
CA ARG A 261 -8.06 -13.24 25.93
C ARG A 261 -9.22 -12.55 25.21
N THR A 262 -8.97 -11.81 24.13
CA THR A 262 -9.98 -11.11 23.35
C THR A 262 -10.36 -11.83 22.06
N SER A 263 -9.40 -12.41 21.34
CA SER A 263 -9.67 -13.13 20.09
C SER A 263 -9.79 -14.65 20.25
N GLY A 264 -9.37 -15.19 21.40
CA GLY A 264 -9.21 -16.63 21.63
C GLY A 264 -8.04 -17.23 20.85
N ALA A 265 -7.25 -16.45 20.11
CA ALA A 265 -6.11 -16.99 19.36
C ALA A 265 -5.02 -17.52 20.30
N ILE A 266 -4.52 -18.72 20.03
CA ILE A 266 -3.32 -19.25 20.67
C ILE A 266 -2.14 -18.95 19.74
N THR A 267 -1.20 -18.13 20.23
CA THR A 267 -0.03 -17.68 19.47
C THR A 267 1.26 -17.79 20.26
N GLY A 268 2.38 -17.93 19.55
CA GLY A 268 3.72 -17.97 20.12
C GLY A 268 4.52 -19.17 19.64
N CYS A 269 5.72 -19.36 20.17
CA CYS A 269 6.60 -20.48 19.81
C CYS A 269 6.78 -21.36 21.04
N PRO A 270 6.34 -22.64 21.03
CA PRO A 270 6.49 -23.51 22.18
C PRO A 270 7.99 -23.74 22.44
N THR A 271 8.38 -23.61 23.71
CA THR A 271 9.79 -23.62 24.14
C THR A 271 10.26 -24.99 24.64
N PHE A 272 9.34 -25.90 24.95
CA PHE A 272 9.62 -27.27 25.41
C PHE A 272 8.60 -28.25 24.82
N SER A 273 9.03 -29.49 24.58
CA SER A 273 8.15 -30.58 24.15
C SER A 273 7.16 -30.97 25.27
N SER A 274 5.94 -31.35 24.91
CA SER A 274 4.92 -31.78 25.87
C SER A 274 4.09 -32.94 25.31
N GLN A 275 3.66 -33.84 26.20
CA GLN A 275 2.71 -34.89 25.83
C GLN A 275 1.37 -34.29 25.39
N ALA A 276 0.66 -34.98 24.50
CA ALA A 276 -0.65 -34.58 24.01
C ALA A 276 -1.60 -34.28 25.18
N THR A 277 -1.93 -33.01 25.37
CA THR A 277 -2.73 -32.52 26.50
C THR A 277 -3.98 -31.86 25.95
N LYS A 278 -5.14 -32.18 26.56
CA LYS A 278 -6.41 -31.54 26.23
C LYS A 278 -6.53 -30.22 26.97
N TYR A 279 -6.86 -29.15 26.25
CA TYR A 279 -7.04 -27.82 26.80
C TYR A 279 -8.49 -27.38 26.60
N HIS A 280 -9.13 -26.99 27.70
CA HIS A 280 -10.49 -26.44 27.71
C HIS A 280 -10.42 -24.93 27.63
N ILE A 281 -11.11 -24.33 26.66
CA ILE A 281 -11.15 -22.89 26.48
C ILE A 281 -12.56 -22.42 26.81
N ALA A 282 -12.68 -21.72 27.94
CA ALA A 282 -13.93 -21.19 28.45
C ALA A 282 -14.20 -19.81 27.85
N LEU A 283 -15.31 -19.74 27.11
CA LEU A 283 -16.13 -18.54 26.91
C LEU A 283 -17.54 -18.87 27.44
N SER A 284 -18.51 -17.97 27.40
CA SER A 284 -19.93 -18.27 27.72
C SER A 284 -20.57 -19.42 26.90
N LEU A 285 -19.80 -20.09 26.02
CA LEU A 285 -20.04 -21.38 25.38
C LEU A 285 -18.69 -22.16 25.38
N GLU A 286 -18.70 -23.44 25.76
CA GLU A 286 -17.48 -24.27 25.95
C GLU A 286 -16.90 -24.80 24.61
N ALA A 287 -15.57 -24.74 24.43
CA ALA A 287 -14.86 -25.38 23.31
C ALA A 287 -13.54 -26.03 23.75
N GLU A 288 -13.14 -27.12 23.08
CA GLU A 288 -11.94 -27.90 23.40
C GLU A 288 -10.91 -27.89 22.25
N VAL A 289 -9.62 -27.93 22.59
CA VAL A 289 -8.50 -28.10 21.64
C VAL A 289 -7.45 -29.05 22.20
N ASN A 290 -6.94 -29.96 21.35
CA ASN A 290 -5.90 -30.92 21.72
C ASN A 290 -4.58 -30.52 21.05
N LEU A 291 -3.55 -30.22 21.85
CA LEU A 291 -2.23 -29.80 21.36
C LEU A 291 -1.16 -30.83 21.76
N GLN A 292 -0.27 -31.15 20.82
CA GLN A 292 0.95 -31.92 21.01
C GLN A 292 2.13 -31.12 20.45
N VAL A 293 3.20 -31.00 21.24
CA VAL A 293 4.43 -30.35 20.79
C VAL A 293 5.50 -31.43 20.77
N ASP A 294 5.90 -31.83 19.57
CA ASP A 294 6.97 -32.80 19.38
C ASP A 294 8.32 -32.08 19.38
N GLU A 295 9.35 -32.75 19.91
CA GLU A 295 10.71 -32.35 19.58
C GLU A 295 10.85 -32.39 18.07
N ALA A 296 11.43 -31.32 17.49
CA ALA A 296 11.87 -31.38 16.12
C ALA A 296 12.73 -32.64 15.99
N SER A 297 12.20 -33.65 15.27
CA SER A 297 12.98 -34.84 14.99
C SER A 297 14.30 -34.37 14.39
N PRO A 298 15.45 -34.90 14.81
CA PRO A 298 16.76 -34.46 14.31
C PRO A 298 16.91 -34.62 12.79
N SER A 299 15.92 -35.19 12.10
CA SER A 299 15.82 -35.32 10.65
C SER A 299 15.62 -33.99 9.89
N ASN A 300 15.17 -32.89 10.50
CA ASN A 300 15.09 -31.59 9.79
C ASN A 300 16.35 -30.70 9.94
N ALA A 301 17.34 -31.13 10.71
CA ALA A 301 18.70 -30.59 10.62
C ALA A 301 19.48 -31.13 9.40
N ALA A 302 18.89 -32.08 8.65
CA ALA A 302 19.54 -32.84 7.59
C ALA A 302 19.08 -32.51 6.16
N VAL A 303 18.55 -31.31 5.90
CA VAL A 303 18.83 -30.68 4.59
C VAL A 303 20.07 -29.81 4.82
N ALA A 304 21.21 -30.48 4.94
CA ALA A 304 22.50 -29.81 5.03
C ALA A 304 22.59 -28.81 3.88
N LEU A 305 23.07 -27.59 4.16
CA LEU A 305 23.73 -26.80 3.14
C LEU A 305 24.81 -27.72 2.57
N GLN A 306 24.58 -28.35 1.43
CA GLN A 306 25.62 -29.09 0.74
C GLN A 306 26.57 -28.04 0.23
N ILE A 307 27.72 -27.98 0.89
CA ILE A 307 28.85 -27.15 0.52
C ILE A 307 29.87 -28.09 -0.12
N ASN A 308 30.29 -27.76 -1.33
CA ASN A 308 31.39 -28.43 -1.98
C ASN A 308 32.71 -27.90 -1.39
N GLU A 309 33.38 -28.74 -0.59
CA GLU A 309 34.63 -28.37 0.09
C GLU A 309 35.76 -28.02 -0.87
N ASP A 310 35.85 -28.66 -2.04
CA ASP A 310 36.87 -28.31 -3.04
C ASP A 310 36.61 -26.92 -3.61
N PHE A 311 35.34 -26.59 -3.88
CA PHE A 311 34.93 -25.26 -4.32
C PHE A 311 35.21 -24.20 -3.26
N ALA A 312 34.80 -24.45 -2.01
CA ALA A 312 34.97 -23.51 -0.92
C ALA A 312 36.47 -23.28 -0.60
N THR A 313 37.29 -24.33 -0.62
CA THR A 313 38.75 -24.22 -0.42
C THR A 313 39.42 -23.48 -1.57
N CYS A 314 39.02 -23.75 -2.81
CA CYS A 314 39.52 -23.03 -3.98
C CYS A 314 39.18 -21.53 -3.90
N LEU A 315 37.93 -21.22 -3.52
CA LEU A 315 37.46 -19.86 -3.37
C LEU A 315 38.25 -19.09 -2.30
N GLU A 316 38.64 -19.71 -1.19
CA GLU A 316 39.50 -19.06 -0.17
C GLU A 316 40.88 -18.64 -0.69
N THR A 317 41.38 -19.26 -1.78
CA THR A 317 42.66 -18.86 -2.39
C THR A 317 42.54 -17.60 -3.26
N VAL A 318 41.32 -17.19 -3.61
CA VAL A 318 41.08 -16.01 -4.43
C VAL A 318 41.26 -14.74 -3.59
N THR A 319 42.10 -13.82 -4.06
CA THR A 319 42.37 -12.54 -3.37
C THR A 319 41.92 -11.31 -4.15
N ASN A 320 41.39 -11.49 -5.36
CA ASN A 320 40.92 -10.41 -6.23
C ASN A 320 39.59 -10.78 -6.89
N VAL A 321 38.68 -9.81 -6.97
CA VAL A 321 37.36 -9.96 -7.61
C VAL A 321 37.47 -10.38 -9.08
N ALA A 322 38.53 -9.99 -9.78
CA ALA A 322 38.76 -10.37 -11.17
C ALA A 322 39.01 -11.88 -11.36
N ASP A 323 39.54 -12.55 -10.34
CA ASP A 323 39.88 -13.97 -10.34
C ASP A 323 38.78 -14.83 -9.72
N LEU A 324 37.62 -14.24 -9.45
CA LEU A 324 36.52 -14.90 -8.79
C LEU A 324 35.94 -16.01 -9.67
N LEU A 325 35.74 -17.19 -9.09
CA LEU A 325 35.10 -18.32 -9.76
C LEU A 325 33.70 -17.91 -10.27
N PRO A 326 33.19 -18.55 -11.34
CA PRO A 326 31.83 -18.30 -11.84
C PRO A 326 30.78 -18.43 -10.74
N GLU A 327 29.76 -17.58 -10.80
CA GLU A 327 28.65 -17.60 -9.83
C GLU A 327 27.97 -18.99 -9.79
N PRO A 328 27.94 -19.67 -8.63
CA PRO A 328 27.20 -20.91 -8.47
C PRO A 328 25.69 -20.69 -8.65
N ALA A 329 24.98 -21.69 -9.17
CA ALA A 329 23.53 -21.61 -9.28
C ALA A 329 22.86 -21.52 -7.91
N MET A 330 21.92 -20.58 -7.73
CA MET A 330 21.10 -20.49 -6.52
C MET A 330 20.06 -21.62 -6.50
N THR A 331 20.41 -22.76 -5.87
CA THR A 331 19.54 -23.95 -5.77
C THR A 331 18.89 -24.10 -4.39
N ARG A 332 18.09 -25.16 -4.18
CA ARG A 332 17.57 -25.53 -2.84
C ARG A 332 18.68 -25.75 -1.81
N SER A 333 19.88 -26.15 -2.24
CA SER A 333 21.10 -26.16 -1.43
C SER A 333 21.97 -24.98 -1.82
N TYR A 334 21.80 -23.86 -1.15
CA TYR A 334 22.42 -22.58 -1.50
C TYR A 334 23.80 -22.36 -0.81
N GLY A 335 24.41 -23.41 -0.26
CA GLY A 335 25.68 -23.33 0.49
C GLY A 335 26.84 -22.74 -0.32
N ASP A 336 27.11 -23.31 -1.50
CA ASP A 336 28.16 -22.81 -2.40
C ASP A 336 27.93 -21.36 -2.82
N TRP A 337 26.69 -21.01 -3.16
CA TRP A 337 26.30 -19.65 -3.52
C TRP A 337 26.50 -18.67 -2.35
N MET A 338 26.18 -19.08 -1.12
CA MET A 338 26.39 -18.26 0.07
C MET A 338 27.87 -18.01 0.35
N ILE A 339 28.72 -19.04 0.32
CA ILE A 339 30.18 -18.85 0.51
C ILE A 339 30.73 -17.93 -0.59
N TRP A 340 30.30 -18.12 -1.84
CA TRP A 340 30.67 -17.26 -2.95
C TRP A 340 30.26 -15.80 -2.71
N MET A 341 29.04 -15.57 -2.22
CA MET A 341 28.56 -14.22 -1.90
C MET A 341 29.31 -13.56 -0.75
N VAL A 342 29.58 -14.31 0.32
CA VAL A 342 30.38 -13.82 1.45
C VAL A 342 31.81 -13.53 1.01
N HIS A 343 32.39 -14.35 0.14
CA HIS A 343 33.72 -14.13 -0.40
C HIS A 343 33.79 -12.87 -1.28
N ARG A 344 32.75 -12.59 -2.09
CA ARG A 344 32.65 -11.30 -2.81
C ARG A 344 32.59 -10.09 -1.88
N ALA A 345 31.82 -10.19 -0.80
CA ALA A 345 31.77 -9.15 0.22
C ALA A 345 33.14 -8.93 0.89
N TRP A 346 33.86 -10.03 1.15
CA TRP A 346 35.21 -10.03 1.72
C TRP A 346 36.25 -9.38 0.80
N LEU A 347 36.19 -9.68 -0.50
CA LEU A 347 37.04 -9.07 -1.52
C LEU A 347 36.68 -7.61 -1.84
N ASN A 348 35.66 -7.06 -1.16
CA ASN A 348 35.20 -5.69 -1.32
C ASN A 348 34.81 -5.37 -2.78
N ASP A 349 34.01 -6.24 -3.39
CA ASP A 349 33.54 -6.07 -4.77
C ASP A 349 32.71 -4.77 -4.95
N PRO A 350 33.13 -3.84 -5.84
CA PRO A 350 32.42 -2.59 -6.09
C PRO A 350 31.03 -2.78 -6.73
N ALA A 351 30.75 -3.92 -7.35
CA ALA A 351 29.43 -4.24 -7.90
C ALA A 351 28.47 -4.77 -6.82
N LEU A 352 28.95 -5.17 -5.65
CA LEU A 352 28.12 -5.71 -4.57
C LEU A 352 27.65 -4.59 -3.63
N VAL A 353 26.53 -3.97 -3.99
CA VAL A 353 25.92 -2.87 -3.21
C VAL A 353 24.89 -3.39 -2.19
N GLU A 354 24.22 -4.49 -2.48
CA GLU A 354 23.20 -5.12 -1.63
C GLU A 354 23.52 -6.60 -1.39
N LEU A 355 23.52 -7.02 -0.14
CA LEU A 355 23.62 -8.41 0.28
C LEU A 355 22.38 -8.78 1.10
N ASN A 356 21.60 -9.73 0.60
CA ASN A 356 20.32 -10.12 1.17
C ASN A 356 20.26 -11.63 1.42
N PHE A 357 20.34 -12.02 2.69
CA PHE A 357 20.20 -13.40 3.15
C PHE A 357 18.88 -13.68 3.89
N ASN A 358 17.83 -12.92 3.62
CA ASN A 358 16.55 -13.10 4.30
C ASN A 358 16.00 -14.52 4.12
N ASN A 359 15.59 -15.15 5.22
CA ASN A 359 15.11 -16.54 5.28
C ASN A 359 16.12 -17.60 4.80
N MET A 360 17.39 -17.24 4.64
CA MET A 360 18.47 -18.17 4.37
C MET A 360 19.22 -18.43 5.67
N HIS A 361 19.07 -19.65 6.18
CA HIS A 361 19.66 -20.06 7.44
C HIS A 361 21.17 -20.19 7.30
N MET A 362 21.93 -19.26 7.87
CA MET A 362 23.39 -19.38 7.95
C MET A 362 23.78 -20.52 8.92
N PRO A 363 24.71 -21.39 8.54
CA PRO A 363 25.24 -22.39 9.47
C PRO A 363 25.93 -21.71 10.67
N PRO A 364 25.85 -22.30 11.88
CA PRO A 364 26.60 -21.84 13.03
C PRO A 364 28.11 -21.78 12.76
N ALA A 365 28.80 -20.82 13.40
CA ALA A 365 30.22 -20.58 13.18
C ALA A 365 31.14 -21.80 13.39
N HIS A 366 30.79 -22.70 14.31
CA HIS A 366 31.57 -23.93 14.57
C HIS A 366 31.39 -25.01 13.50
N ILE A 367 30.36 -24.88 12.66
CA ILE A 367 30.08 -25.78 11.53
C ILE A 367 30.72 -25.21 10.26
N GLU A 368 30.60 -23.90 10.05
CA GLU A 368 31.10 -23.25 8.84
C GLU A 368 31.54 -21.81 9.13
N GLU A 369 32.85 -21.59 9.18
CA GLU A 369 33.46 -20.30 9.48
C GLU A 369 33.50 -19.34 8.28
N ARG A 370 33.41 -19.87 7.05
CA ARG A 370 33.52 -19.09 5.80
C ARG A 370 32.26 -18.28 5.47
N ILE A 371 31.17 -18.44 6.24
CA ILE A 371 29.91 -17.71 6.02
C ILE A 371 29.73 -16.60 7.06
N ALA A 372 29.12 -16.88 8.22
CA ALA A 372 28.66 -15.80 9.10
C ALA A 372 29.82 -15.02 9.75
N PRO A 373 30.85 -15.67 10.34
CA PRO A 373 32.00 -14.95 10.89
C PRO A 373 32.76 -14.14 9.83
N LYS A 374 33.05 -14.78 8.69
CA LYS A 374 33.72 -14.10 7.56
C LYS A 374 32.94 -12.90 7.05
N LEU A 375 31.61 -13.00 6.96
CA LEU A 375 30.75 -11.88 6.58
C LEU A 375 30.84 -10.71 7.57
N MET A 376 30.79 -10.98 8.88
CA MET A 376 30.90 -9.92 9.89
C MET A 376 32.25 -9.20 9.82
N GLN A 377 33.34 -9.96 9.62
CA GLN A 377 34.67 -9.40 9.44
C GLN A 377 34.79 -8.59 8.13
N ALA A 378 34.21 -9.08 7.04
CA ALA A 378 34.18 -8.36 5.75
C ALA A 378 33.53 -6.97 5.91
N MET A 379 32.46 -6.85 6.71
CA MET A 379 31.80 -5.56 6.94
C MET A 379 32.69 -4.50 7.60
N GLN A 380 33.80 -4.90 8.24
CA GLN A 380 34.73 -3.96 8.86
C GLN A 380 35.54 -3.16 7.84
N THR A 381 35.91 -3.78 6.72
CA THR A 381 36.74 -3.18 5.66
C THR A 381 35.94 -2.83 4.40
N ASN A 382 34.73 -3.37 4.25
CA ASN A 382 33.91 -3.16 3.07
C ASN A 382 33.50 -1.68 2.89
N THR A 383 33.62 -1.20 1.65
CA THR A 383 33.35 0.20 1.26
C THR A 383 32.26 0.33 0.20
N HIS A 384 31.56 -0.75 -0.15
CA HIS A 384 30.63 -0.76 -1.28
C HIS A 384 29.22 -1.22 -0.90
N ILE A 385 29.08 -2.12 0.07
CA ILE A 385 27.78 -2.60 0.54
C ILE A 385 27.08 -1.47 1.29
N GLU A 386 25.91 -1.08 0.79
CA GLU A 386 25.01 -0.11 1.38
C GLU A 386 23.84 -0.79 2.10
N VAL A 387 23.43 -1.98 1.66
CA VAL A 387 22.27 -2.71 2.19
C VAL A 387 22.69 -4.12 2.64
N LEU A 388 22.58 -4.39 3.94
CA LEU A 388 22.79 -5.70 4.52
C LEU A 388 21.49 -6.19 5.19
N SER A 389 20.85 -7.20 4.60
CA SER A 389 19.60 -7.76 5.12
C SER A 389 19.76 -9.21 5.51
N LEU A 390 19.65 -9.51 6.80
CA LEU A 390 19.85 -10.83 7.41
C LEU A 390 18.64 -11.23 8.26
N SER A 391 17.41 -10.99 7.79
CA SER A 391 16.20 -11.33 8.54
C SER A 391 15.95 -12.83 8.55
N ASN A 392 15.71 -13.41 9.74
CA ASN A 392 15.51 -14.85 9.93
C ASN A 392 16.65 -15.68 9.28
N SER A 393 17.90 -15.24 9.46
CA SER A 393 19.08 -15.82 8.83
C SER A 393 19.99 -16.58 9.81
N ASN A 394 19.50 -16.83 11.03
CA ASN A 394 20.26 -17.48 12.11
C ASN A 394 21.49 -16.67 12.58
N VAL A 395 21.38 -15.34 12.65
CA VAL A 395 22.39 -14.51 13.34
C VAL A 395 22.31 -14.77 14.84
N GLN A 396 23.43 -15.12 15.46
CA GLN A 396 23.52 -15.39 16.89
C GLN A 396 24.44 -14.36 17.58
N LYS A 397 24.56 -14.48 18.90
CA LYS A 397 25.34 -13.57 19.76
C LYS A 397 26.78 -13.32 19.29
N PRO A 398 27.61 -14.32 18.94
CA PRO A 398 29.00 -14.07 18.53
C PRO A 398 29.08 -13.16 17.30
N GLN A 399 28.22 -13.41 16.31
CA GLN A 399 28.17 -12.63 15.07
C GLN A 399 27.70 -11.19 15.33
N ALA A 400 26.81 -10.98 16.31
CA ALA A 400 26.34 -9.65 16.66
C ALA A 400 27.46 -8.78 17.29
N THR A 401 28.28 -9.38 18.16
CA THR A 401 29.45 -8.71 18.72
C THR A 401 30.48 -8.38 17.65
N GLU A 402 30.76 -9.31 16.73
CA GLU A 402 31.66 -9.07 15.58
C GLU A 402 31.11 -7.96 14.67
N LEU A 403 29.81 -7.98 14.38
CA LEU A 403 29.16 -6.93 13.60
C LEU A 403 29.23 -5.57 14.31
N ALA A 404 29.04 -5.52 15.63
CA ALA A 404 29.21 -4.30 16.40
C ALA A 404 30.64 -3.73 16.26
N GLN A 405 31.65 -4.60 16.28
CA GLN A 405 33.04 -4.18 16.02
C GLN A 405 33.25 -3.66 14.59
N ALA A 406 32.59 -4.25 13.60
CA ALA A 406 32.61 -3.77 12.23
C ALA A 406 31.95 -2.38 12.11
N LEU A 407 30.79 -2.19 12.76
CA LEU A 407 30.02 -0.93 12.75
C LEU A 407 30.75 0.24 13.41
N LEU A 408 31.76 -0.01 14.26
CA LEU A 408 32.63 1.06 14.78
C LEU A 408 33.44 1.78 13.69
N ARG A 409 33.70 1.11 12.56
CA ARG A 409 34.55 1.61 11.47
C ARG A 409 33.81 1.76 10.15
N ASN A 410 32.76 0.96 9.91
CA ASN A 410 32.02 0.99 8.66
C ASN A 410 31.39 2.37 8.42
N THR A 411 31.51 2.90 7.20
CA THR A 411 30.97 4.22 6.83
C THR A 411 30.06 4.16 5.61
N THR A 412 29.70 2.97 5.15
CA THR A 412 29.03 2.76 3.86
C THR A 412 27.64 2.17 4.02
N LEU A 413 27.43 1.33 5.03
CA LEU A 413 26.12 0.76 5.32
C LEU A 413 25.08 1.85 5.61
N ARG A 414 23.97 1.77 4.87
CA ARG A 414 22.78 2.63 4.99
C ARG A 414 21.60 1.86 5.57
N CYS A 415 21.46 0.59 5.22
CA CYS A 415 20.37 -0.26 5.69
C CYS A 415 20.91 -1.54 6.33
N LEU A 416 20.54 -1.78 7.58
CA LEU A 416 20.87 -3.01 8.32
C LEU A 416 19.61 -3.67 8.87
N ASN A 417 19.29 -4.89 8.42
CA ASN A 417 18.15 -5.65 8.93
C ASN A 417 18.60 -6.94 9.64
N LEU A 418 18.27 -7.06 10.93
CA LEU A 418 18.57 -8.19 11.80
C LEU A 418 17.31 -8.76 12.49
N GLU A 419 16.11 -8.51 11.96
CA GLU A 419 14.84 -9.01 12.50
C GLU A 419 14.77 -10.55 12.56
N CYS A 420 14.04 -11.10 13.53
CA CYS A 420 13.75 -12.55 13.62
C CYS A 420 14.98 -13.45 13.79
N ASN A 421 16.03 -12.98 14.49
CA ASN A 421 17.25 -13.72 14.76
C ASN A 421 17.35 -14.16 16.23
N TRP A 422 18.53 -14.65 16.65
CA TRP A 422 18.82 -15.12 18.00
C TRP A 422 19.66 -14.11 18.78
N LEU A 423 19.36 -12.82 18.67
CA LEU A 423 20.07 -11.76 19.40
C LEU A 423 19.53 -11.60 20.81
N ASP A 424 20.44 -11.55 21.79
CA ASP A 424 20.11 -11.18 23.17
C ASP A 424 20.14 -9.65 23.38
N SER A 425 19.66 -9.21 24.55
CA SER A 425 19.65 -7.79 24.94
C SER A 425 21.05 -7.16 24.91
N ILE A 426 22.06 -7.92 25.32
CA ILE A 426 23.46 -7.48 25.34
C ILE A 426 23.95 -7.22 23.90
N SER A 427 23.64 -8.12 22.96
CA SER A 427 24.01 -8.01 21.55
C SER A 427 23.42 -6.75 20.90
N VAL A 428 22.13 -6.50 21.12
CA VAL A 428 21.46 -5.29 20.59
C VAL A 428 22.04 -4.01 21.21
N ARG A 429 22.33 -4.06 22.52
CA ARG A 429 22.99 -2.96 23.22
C ARG A 429 24.37 -2.66 22.64
N GLU A 430 25.18 -3.68 22.36
CA GLU A 430 26.51 -3.52 21.75
C GLU A 430 26.43 -2.89 20.35
N LEU A 431 25.49 -3.34 19.52
CA LEU A 431 25.23 -2.75 18.20
C LEU A 431 24.87 -1.26 18.32
N ALA A 432 23.96 -0.91 19.23
CA ALA A 432 23.55 0.47 19.45
C ALA A 432 24.72 1.36 19.93
N LEU A 433 25.54 0.86 20.86
CA LEU A 433 26.73 1.57 21.35
C LEU A 433 27.78 1.76 20.26
N ALA A 434 28.00 0.76 19.40
CA ALA A 434 28.92 0.85 18.28
C ALA A 434 28.49 1.93 17.27
N ILE A 435 27.22 1.94 16.89
CA ILE A 435 26.67 2.95 15.98
C ILE A 435 26.76 4.34 16.60
N ARG A 436 26.47 4.48 17.90
CA ARG A 436 26.62 5.75 18.62
C ARG A 436 28.05 6.26 18.64
N ALA A 437 29.04 5.37 18.79
CA ALA A 437 30.45 5.73 18.82
C ALA A 437 30.97 6.16 17.44
N ASN A 438 30.40 5.60 16.36
CA ASN A 438 30.80 5.92 15.00
C ASN A 438 30.06 7.14 14.43
N ARG A 439 30.67 8.34 14.58
CA ARG A 439 30.15 9.60 14.02
C ARG A 439 30.08 9.66 12.49
N LYS A 440 30.80 8.77 11.80
CA LYS A 440 30.81 8.70 10.34
C LYS A 440 29.84 7.65 9.80
N SER A 441 29.08 6.98 10.68
CA SER A 441 28.05 6.04 10.28
C SER A 441 27.06 6.70 9.34
N ARG A 442 26.73 6.00 8.25
CA ARG A 442 25.73 6.42 7.24
C ARG A 442 24.42 5.65 7.36
N ILE A 443 24.23 4.92 8.45
CA ILE A 443 23.03 4.11 8.65
C ILE A 443 21.81 5.03 8.70
N GLU A 444 20.87 4.77 7.81
CA GLU A 444 19.58 5.42 7.67
C GLU A 444 18.44 4.54 8.17
N GLN A 445 18.59 3.22 8.03
CA GLN A 445 17.61 2.24 8.49
C GLN A 445 18.30 1.13 9.27
N ILE A 446 17.79 0.86 10.47
CA ILE A 446 18.23 -0.28 11.26
C ILE A 446 17.04 -0.99 11.90
N ARG A 447 17.02 -2.33 11.87
CA ARG A 447 15.95 -3.14 12.46
C ARG A 447 16.52 -4.34 13.21
N PHE A 448 16.04 -4.56 14.42
CA PHE A 448 16.42 -5.71 15.26
C PHE A 448 15.23 -6.21 16.12
N SER A 449 13.99 -5.96 15.70
CA SER A 449 12.77 -6.46 16.36
C SER A 449 12.60 -7.98 16.27
N HIS A 450 11.72 -8.53 17.12
CA HIS A 450 11.24 -9.92 17.09
C HIS A 450 12.33 -11.00 17.23
N GLN A 451 13.25 -10.87 18.20
CA GLN A 451 14.29 -11.87 18.42
C GLN A 451 13.73 -13.15 19.08
N LYS A 452 14.15 -14.33 18.62
CA LYS A 452 13.57 -15.66 18.94
C LYS A 452 13.70 -16.08 20.40
N GLN A 453 14.70 -15.58 21.12
CA GLN A 453 14.96 -15.88 22.53
C GLN A 453 14.62 -14.75 23.48
N MET A 454 14.15 -13.62 22.97
CA MET A 454 13.78 -12.48 23.80
C MET A 454 12.27 -12.50 24.06
N GLY A 455 11.90 -12.11 25.28
CA GLY A 455 10.51 -11.77 25.58
C GLY A 455 10.10 -10.49 24.85
N GLN A 456 8.98 -9.90 25.26
CA GLN A 456 8.44 -8.71 24.60
C GLN A 456 9.40 -7.51 24.57
N PHE A 457 10.35 -7.42 25.52
CA PHE A 457 11.23 -6.26 25.67
C PHE A 457 12.69 -6.66 25.94
N PHE A 458 13.62 -5.82 25.47
CA PHE A 458 15.08 -6.00 25.64
C PHE A 458 15.63 -5.51 26.98
N GLY A 459 14.77 -4.89 27.80
CA GLY A 459 15.13 -4.35 29.11
C GLY A 459 15.78 -2.96 29.06
N ARG A 460 15.72 -2.25 30.19
CA ARG A 460 16.14 -0.85 30.33
C ARG A 460 17.56 -0.52 29.85
N PRO A 461 18.61 -1.33 30.13
CA PRO A 461 19.96 -1.00 29.66
C PRO A 461 20.10 -0.97 28.14
N THR A 462 19.30 -1.79 27.44
CA THR A 462 19.28 -1.83 25.98
C THR A 462 18.50 -0.66 25.42
N GLU A 463 17.34 -0.36 26.00
CA GLU A 463 16.51 0.80 25.64
C GLU A 463 17.27 2.12 25.84
N GLU A 464 18.00 2.26 26.94
CA GLU A 464 18.90 3.39 27.19
C GLU A 464 19.96 3.51 26.09
N ALA A 465 20.63 2.40 25.73
CA ALA A 465 21.66 2.43 24.71
C ALA A 465 21.10 2.84 23.33
N VAL A 466 19.91 2.34 22.96
CA VAL A 466 19.23 2.72 21.71
C VAL A 466 18.76 4.17 21.76
N GLY A 467 18.19 4.63 22.88
CA GLY A 467 17.80 6.02 23.08
C GLY A 467 18.99 6.97 22.92
N LEU A 468 20.09 6.71 23.61
CA LEU A 468 21.31 7.53 23.51
C LEU A 468 21.97 7.45 22.12
N MET A 469 21.85 6.32 21.42
CA MET A 469 22.26 6.23 20.01
C MET A 469 21.46 7.20 19.16
N MET A 470 20.14 7.19 19.29
CA MET A 470 19.23 8.07 18.52
C MET A 470 19.39 9.55 18.89
N GLU A 471 19.69 9.87 20.15
CA GLU A 471 19.93 11.26 20.57
C GLU A 471 21.01 11.95 19.72
N ARG A 472 22.14 11.25 19.52
CA ARG A 472 23.31 11.76 18.81
C ARG A 472 23.31 11.49 17.31
N ASN A 473 22.60 10.46 16.86
CA ASN A 473 22.59 10.09 15.45
C ASN A 473 21.59 10.96 14.67
N GLU A 474 22.04 11.55 13.57
CA GLU A 474 21.23 12.43 12.71
C GLU A 474 20.81 11.79 11.37
N THR A 475 21.23 10.55 11.14
CA THR A 475 21.08 9.86 9.84
C THR A 475 19.95 8.84 9.85
N ILE A 476 19.69 8.18 10.98
CA ILE A 476 18.68 7.12 11.11
C ILE A 476 17.30 7.76 11.03
N VAL A 477 16.58 7.43 9.96
CA VAL A 477 15.21 7.88 9.68
C VAL A 477 14.18 6.78 9.94
N LYS A 478 14.62 5.51 9.99
CA LYS A 478 13.76 4.35 10.29
C LYS A 478 14.44 3.42 11.28
N LEU A 479 13.80 3.20 12.42
CA LEU A 479 14.26 2.30 13.48
C LEU A 479 13.21 1.20 13.71
N GLY A 480 13.62 -0.07 13.61
CA GLY A 480 12.84 -1.23 14.03
C GLY A 480 13.27 -1.70 15.41
N PHE A 481 12.69 -1.12 16.45
CA PHE A 481 12.93 -1.44 17.85
C PHE A 481 11.67 -1.15 18.69
N GLU A 482 11.31 -2.06 19.58
CA GLU A 482 10.21 -1.88 20.53
C GLU A 482 10.76 -1.42 21.87
N CYS A 483 10.24 -0.29 22.38
CA CYS A 483 10.70 0.35 23.61
C CYS A 483 9.55 0.47 24.63
N ASP A 484 9.71 -0.11 25.80
CA ASP A 484 8.72 -0.09 26.89
C ASP A 484 8.86 1.13 27.80
N ASP A 485 10.08 1.60 28.05
CA ASP A 485 10.28 2.80 28.85
C ASP A 485 9.80 4.06 28.10
N ALA A 486 8.89 4.80 28.73
CA ALA A 486 8.30 5.99 28.16
C ALA A 486 9.30 7.14 27.96
N HIS A 487 10.33 7.23 28.79
CA HIS A 487 11.38 8.24 28.62
C HIS A 487 12.15 8.00 27.33
N TRP A 488 12.65 6.77 27.13
CA TRP A 488 13.45 6.40 25.96
C TRP A 488 12.63 6.42 24.68
N ARG A 489 11.38 5.95 24.71
CA ARG A 489 10.48 6.01 23.55
C ARG A 489 10.28 7.44 23.05
N ASN A 490 9.95 8.37 23.95
CA ASN A 490 9.76 9.78 23.59
C ASN A 490 11.03 10.41 23.00
N LEU A 491 12.20 10.04 23.51
CA LEU A 491 13.48 10.51 22.99
C LEU A 491 13.73 9.96 21.57
N ILE A 492 13.51 8.66 21.36
CA ILE A 492 13.62 8.00 20.06
C ILE A 492 12.68 8.66 19.04
N ASP A 493 11.41 8.87 19.40
CA ASP A 493 10.41 9.49 18.50
C ASP A 493 10.81 10.91 18.10
N ARG A 494 11.30 11.72 19.04
CA ARG A 494 11.81 13.07 18.76
C ARG A 494 13.03 13.04 17.83
N ALA A 495 13.96 12.11 18.05
CA ALA A 495 15.12 11.95 17.19
C ALA A 495 14.72 11.52 15.77
N LEU A 496 13.78 10.59 15.63
CA LEU A 496 13.26 10.17 14.32
C LEU A 496 12.56 11.33 13.59
N LEU A 497 11.75 12.14 14.28
CA LEU A 497 11.12 13.32 13.69
C LEU A 497 12.16 14.34 13.19
N ARG A 498 13.18 14.65 14.03
CA ARG A 498 14.30 15.53 13.67
C ARG A 498 15.05 15.01 12.44
N ASN A 499 15.42 13.74 12.45
CA ASN A 499 16.22 13.13 11.39
C ASN A 499 15.44 13.05 10.06
N ASN A 500 14.15 12.73 10.11
CA ASN A 500 13.27 12.78 8.93
C ASN A 500 13.15 14.21 8.36
N ASP A 501 13.13 15.24 9.21
CA ASP A 501 13.16 16.63 8.74
C ASP A 501 14.50 17.00 8.09
N TYR A 502 15.64 16.60 8.68
CA TYR A 502 16.96 16.76 8.06
C TYR A 502 17.07 16.04 6.71
N TRP A 503 16.54 14.82 6.63
CA TRP A 503 16.48 14.07 5.39
C TRP A 503 15.65 14.81 4.34
N ARG A 504 14.45 15.32 4.70
CA ARG A 504 13.61 16.14 3.81
C ARG A 504 14.35 17.38 3.32
N ARG A 505 15.03 18.12 4.20
CA ARG A 505 15.81 19.32 3.84
C ARG A 505 16.93 18.99 2.85
N ARG A 506 17.64 17.88 3.05
CA ARG A 506 18.69 17.41 2.14
C ARG A 506 18.16 17.10 0.73
N GLN A 507 16.94 16.62 0.61
CA GLN A 507 16.29 16.33 -0.69
C GLN A 507 15.87 17.59 -1.46
N LEU A 508 15.59 18.69 -0.74
CA LEU A 508 15.08 19.92 -1.34
C LEU A 508 16.19 20.84 -1.93
N GLY A 509 17.46 20.60 -1.59
CA GLY A 509 18.61 21.38 -2.10
C GLY A 509 18.78 22.76 -1.44
N PRO A 510 19.95 23.43 -1.62
CA PRO A 510 20.32 24.64 -0.89
C PRO A 510 19.55 25.94 -1.28
N ASN A 511 18.62 25.87 -2.25
CA ASN A 511 17.97 27.04 -2.85
C ASN A 511 16.45 27.14 -2.61
N VAL A 512 15.89 26.38 -1.67
CA VAL A 512 14.48 26.54 -1.28
C VAL A 512 14.40 27.54 -0.15
N GLU A 513 13.95 28.76 -0.47
CA GLU A 513 13.64 29.82 0.48
C GLU A 513 12.68 29.26 1.56
N GLU A 514 13.18 29.20 2.80
CA GLU A 514 12.52 28.53 3.92
C GLU A 514 11.27 29.34 4.29
N LEU A 515 10.10 28.88 3.80
CA LEU A 515 8.84 29.56 4.08
C LEU A 515 8.57 29.54 5.58
N PRO A 516 8.27 30.68 6.22
CA PRO A 516 8.00 30.73 7.64
C PRO A 516 6.86 29.77 8.03
N PRO A 517 6.91 29.18 9.23
CA PRO A 517 5.87 28.26 9.70
C PRO A 517 4.50 28.96 9.64
N ALA A 518 3.53 28.27 9.05
CA ALA A 518 2.21 28.83 8.85
C ALA A 518 1.43 28.87 10.17
N GLU A 519 0.83 30.03 10.48
CA GLU A 519 -0.15 30.13 11.56
C GLU A 519 -1.44 29.44 11.13
N GLU A 520 -1.90 28.45 11.89
CA GLU A 520 -3.09 27.68 11.54
C GLU A 520 -4.37 28.36 12.01
N LYS A 521 -5.34 28.54 11.10
CA LYS A 521 -6.66 29.11 11.41
C LYS A 521 -7.79 28.27 10.83
N SER A 522 -8.99 28.42 11.39
CA SER A 522 -10.22 27.85 10.82
C SER A 522 -10.64 28.63 9.57
N LEU A 523 -11.10 27.96 8.52
CA LEU A 523 -11.60 28.61 7.30
C LEU A 523 -13.13 28.74 7.35
N GLY A 524 -13.66 29.96 7.19
CA GLY A 524 -15.09 30.23 7.09
C GLY A 524 -15.53 30.58 5.65
N ASN A 525 -15.02 31.69 5.12
CA ASN A 525 -15.32 32.17 3.76
C ASN A 525 -14.05 32.63 3.04
N LEU A 526 -13.94 32.30 1.75
CA LEU A 526 -12.85 32.73 0.88
C LEU A 526 -13.41 33.68 -0.19
N LEU A 527 -12.99 34.93 -0.17
CA LEU A 527 -13.31 35.95 -1.17
C LEU A 527 -12.17 36.08 -2.17
N LEU A 528 -12.42 35.75 -3.43
CA LEU A 528 -11.52 36.03 -4.55
C LEU A 528 -11.64 37.52 -4.91
N LYS A 529 -10.67 38.33 -4.46
CA LYS A 529 -10.72 39.80 -4.54
C LYS A 529 -10.26 40.28 -5.91
N GLN A 530 -9.10 39.81 -6.37
CA GLN A 530 -8.55 40.15 -7.68
C GLN A 530 -8.81 39.02 -8.69
N PRO A 531 -9.27 39.33 -9.92
CA PRO A 531 -9.38 38.32 -10.97
C PRO A 531 -8.00 37.83 -11.42
N PRO A 532 -7.90 36.56 -11.85
CA PRO A 532 -6.65 36.00 -12.35
C PRO A 532 -6.27 36.62 -13.70
N GLN A 533 -4.97 36.66 -14.00
CA GLN A 533 -4.46 37.26 -15.25
C GLN A 533 -4.77 36.42 -16.50
N VAL A 534 -4.96 35.11 -16.34
CA VAL A 534 -5.22 34.16 -17.43
C VAL A 534 -6.59 33.52 -17.25
N LEU A 535 -7.39 33.46 -18.32
CA LEU A 535 -8.68 32.80 -18.31
C LEU A 535 -8.47 31.27 -18.33
N PRO A 536 -9.12 30.48 -17.44
CA PRO A 536 -9.11 29.03 -17.55
C PRO A 536 -9.75 28.61 -18.87
N SER A 537 -8.96 27.98 -19.74
CA SER A 537 -9.30 27.72 -21.13
C SER A 537 -10.45 26.74 -21.33
N ASP A 538 -10.84 25.94 -20.32
CA ASP A 538 -11.70 24.77 -20.57
C ASP A 538 -13.11 24.87 -19.95
N ILE A 539 -13.32 25.71 -18.93
CA ILE A 539 -14.59 25.80 -18.17
C ILE A 539 -15.48 26.97 -18.60
N PHE A 540 -14.89 28.02 -19.17
CA PHE A 540 -15.61 29.26 -19.48
C PHE A 540 -15.77 29.51 -20.99
N LEU A 541 -15.38 28.56 -21.84
CA LEU A 541 -15.62 28.62 -23.29
C LEU A 541 -17.12 28.53 -23.60
N GLU A 542 -17.55 29.33 -24.57
CA GLU A 542 -18.92 29.33 -25.07
C GLU A 542 -19.21 28.01 -25.81
N GLY A 543 -20.11 27.20 -25.25
CA GLY A 543 -20.52 25.94 -25.88
C GLY A 543 -21.32 25.02 -24.95
N ASP A 544 -21.02 25.01 -23.66
CA ASP A 544 -21.74 24.20 -22.67
C ASP A 544 -22.80 25.01 -21.89
N VAL A 545 -24.03 24.52 -21.97
CA VAL A 545 -25.22 25.05 -21.32
C VAL A 545 -25.09 25.05 -19.79
N HIS A 546 -24.45 24.04 -19.20
CA HIS A 546 -24.34 23.90 -17.75
C HIS A 546 -23.29 24.84 -17.15
N HIS A 547 -22.18 25.03 -17.85
CA HIS A 547 -21.15 26.02 -17.53
C HIS A 547 -21.68 27.45 -17.59
N SER A 548 -22.50 27.76 -18.61
CA SER A 548 -23.18 29.05 -18.74
C SER A 548 -24.14 29.33 -17.58
N LEU A 549 -24.84 28.30 -17.08
CA LEU A 549 -25.74 28.42 -15.94
C LEU A 549 -24.98 28.76 -14.63
N LEU A 550 -23.86 28.10 -14.40
CA LEU A 550 -23.02 28.33 -13.23
C LEU A 550 -22.40 29.74 -13.28
N ARG A 551 -21.89 30.16 -14.45
CA ARG A 551 -21.40 31.52 -14.68
C ARG A 551 -22.50 32.57 -14.43
N GLY A 552 -23.71 32.34 -14.93
CA GLY A 552 -24.87 33.21 -14.69
C GLY A 552 -25.21 33.33 -13.20
N TYR A 553 -25.18 32.22 -12.46
CA TYR A 553 -25.40 32.25 -11.01
C TYR A 553 -24.34 33.10 -10.28
N MET A 554 -23.07 32.93 -10.62
CA MET A 554 -21.97 33.69 -10.01
C MET A 554 -22.05 35.19 -10.33
N LEU A 555 -22.44 35.55 -11.56
CA LEU A 555 -22.64 36.95 -11.96
C LEU A 555 -23.76 37.62 -11.16
N GLN A 556 -24.81 36.88 -10.80
CA GLN A 556 -25.94 37.40 -10.04
C GLN A 556 -25.67 37.41 -8.52
N ASN A 557 -25.11 36.33 -7.97
CA ASN A 557 -25.03 36.10 -6.53
C ASN A 557 -23.65 36.34 -5.92
N ARG A 558 -22.63 36.59 -6.76
CA ARG A 558 -21.22 36.82 -6.35
C ARG A 558 -20.62 35.72 -5.47
N LYS A 559 -21.11 34.49 -5.62
CA LYS A 559 -20.62 33.31 -4.91
C LYS A 559 -20.84 32.05 -5.73
N LEU A 560 -20.09 31.00 -5.42
CA LEU A 560 -20.38 29.69 -5.97
C LEU A 560 -21.70 29.14 -5.40
N PRO A 561 -22.54 28.50 -6.23
CA PRO A 561 -23.78 27.89 -5.77
C PRO A 561 -23.52 26.59 -5.01
N THR A 562 -24.40 26.26 -4.07
CA THR A 562 -24.56 24.88 -3.59
C THR A 562 -25.29 24.03 -4.62
N THR A 563 -25.20 22.70 -4.49
CA THR A 563 -25.90 21.74 -5.38
C THR A 563 -27.38 22.09 -5.53
N SER A 564 -28.08 22.35 -4.42
CA SER A 564 -29.50 22.72 -4.42
C SER A 564 -29.78 24.06 -5.09
N GLN A 565 -28.91 25.06 -4.90
CA GLN A 565 -29.04 26.38 -5.52
C GLN A 565 -28.87 26.31 -7.04
N LEU A 566 -27.89 25.54 -7.51
CA LEU A 566 -27.65 25.35 -8.94
C LEU A 566 -28.81 24.61 -9.61
N GLN A 567 -29.35 23.56 -8.98
CA GLN A 567 -30.51 22.83 -9.50
C GLN A 567 -31.77 23.70 -9.58
N ASN A 568 -32.01 24.57 -8.59
CA ASN A 568 -33.14 25.50 -8.62
C ASN A 568 -32.97 26.55 -9.73
N CYS A 569 -31.76 27.07 -9.93
CA CYS A 569 -31.44 27.97 -11.03
C CYS A 569 -31.67 27.30 -12.41
N ALA A 570 -31.26 26.03 -12.55
CA ALA A 570 -31.49 25.21 -13.73
C ALA A 570 -32.98 24.96 -14.02
N ARG A 571 -33.79 24.70 -12.98
CA ARG A 571 -35.24 24.53 -13.11
C ARG A 571 -35.93 25.82 -13.57
N ASN A 572 -35.54 26.97 -13.01
CA ASN A 572 -36.14 28.26 -13.32
C ASN A 572 -35.79 28.78 -14.73
N THR A 573 -34.68 28.31 -15.30
CA THR A 573 -34.26 28.62 -16.68
C THR A 573 -34.79 27.62 -17.71
N GLY A 574 -35.67 26.70 -17.30
CA GLY A 574 -36.33 25.73 -18.18
C GLY A 574 -35.45 24.54 -18.59
N ARG A 575 -34.30 24.32 -17.93
CA ARG A 575 -33.35 23.24 -18.25
C ARG A 575 -32.92 22.49 -16.99
N PRO A 576 -33.66 21.46 -16.53
CA PRO A 576 -33.37 20.80 -15.26
C PRO A 576 -32.00 20.10 -15.26
N LEU A 577 -31.21 20.32 -14.19
CA LEU A 577 -29.90 19.70 -13.97
C LEU A 577 -30.02 18.53 -12.96
N PRO A 578 -29.65 17.28 -13.33
CA PRO A 578 -29.65 16.15 -12.40
C PRO A 578 -28.69 16.34 -11.23
N TYR A 579 -29.07 15.84 -10.04
CA TYR A 579 -28.27 15.97 -8.81
C TYR A 579 -26.85 15.40 -8.99
N ALA A 580 -26.75 14.24 -9.65
CA ALA A 580 -25.48 13.57 -9.95
C ALA A 580 -24.53 14.38 -10.85
N LYS A 581 -25.02 15.40 -11.57
CA LYS A 581 -24.20 16.27 -12.43
C LYS A 581 -23.87 17.63 -11.78
N ALA A 582 -24.67 18.07 -10.82
CA ALA A 582 -24.50 19.38 -10.19
C ALA A 582 -23.24 19.46 -9.30
N ALA A 583 -23.00 18.46 -8.43
CA ALA A 583 -21.84 18.46 -7.54
C ALA A 583 -20.49 18.35 -8.28
N PRO A 584 -20.32 17.46 -9.28
CA PRO A 584 -19.09 17.42 -10.09
C PRO A 584 -18.80 18.74 -10.80
N LEU A 585 -19.81 19.39 -11.39
CA LEU A 585 -19.67 20.65 -12.10
C LEU A 585 -19.21 21.79 -11.16
N ILE A 586 -19.77 21.87 -9.95
CA ILE A 586 -19.36 22.85 -8.94
C ILE A 586 -17.91 22.62 -8.53
N ARG A 587 -17.51 21.35 -8.31
CA ARG A 587 -16.16 20.97 -7.92
C ARG A 587 -15.13 21.29 -9.01
N GLU A 588 -15.46 21.00 -10.26
CA GLU A 588 -14.64 21.29 -11.42
C GLU A 588 -14.44 22.81 -11.58
N CYS A 589 -15.53 23.59 -11.56
CA CYS A 589 -15.45 25.06 -11.64
C CYS A 589 -14.64 25.66 -10.49
N ARG A 590 -14.88 25.20 -9.26
CA ARG A 590 -14.12 25.62 -8.08
C ARG A 590 -12.63 25.36 -8.24
N SER A 591 -12.25 24.16 -8.68
CA SER A 591 -10.86 23.76 -8.82
C SER A 591 -10.12 24.64 -9.83
N GLU A 592 -10.72 24.94 -10.97
CA GLU A 592 -10.12 25.85 -11.95
C GLU A 592 -10.06 27.29 -11.47
N LEU A 593 -11.12 27.79 -10.81
CA LEU A 593 -11.11 29.15 -10.26
C LEU A 593 -10.01 29.34 -9.23
N LEU A 594 -9.85 28.39 -8.31
CA LEU A 594 -8.80 28.43 -7.29
C LEU A 594 -7.41 28.26 -7.91
N ARG A 595 -7.24 27.37 -8.89
CA ARG A 595 -5.99 27.19 -9.62
C ARG A 595 -5.58 28.48 -10.32
N ALA A 596 -6.49 29.13 -11.04
CA ALA A 596 -6.21 30.38 -11.74
C ALA A 596 -5.93 31.53 -10.78
N SER A 597 -6.59 31.54 -9.61
CA SER A 597 -6.43 32.60 -8.61
C SER A 597 -5.16 32.47 -7.76
N VAL A 598 -4.34 31.42 -7.93
CA VAL A 598 -3.02 31.34 -7.29
C VAL A 598 -2.17 32.53 -7.75
N GLY A 599 -1.62 33.28 -6.80
CA GLY A 599 -0.90 34.53 -7.02
C GLY A 599 -1.79 35.79 -7.05
N SER A 600 -3.11 35.65 -6.93
CA SER A 600 -4.05 36.78 -6.87
C SER A 600 -4.39 37.17 -5.42
N GLU A 601 -4.81 38.42 -5.22
CA GLU A 601 -5.27 38.91 -3.94
C GLU A 601 -6.61 38.25 -3.53
N VAL A 602 -6.67 37.74 -2.30
CA VAL A 602 -7.83 37.11 -1.68
C VAL A 602 -8.06 37.64 -0.26
N VAL A 603 -9.29 37.53 0.22
CA VAL A 603 -9.62 37.79 1.63
C VAL A 603 -10.22 36.52 2.22
N VAL A 604 -9.67 36.07 3.34
CA VAL A 604 -10.12 34.87 4.04
C VAL A 604 -10.73 35.26 5.38
N ALA A 605 -12.00 34.96 5.58
CA ALA A 605 -12.65 35.08 6.87
C ALA A 605 -12.58 33.74 7.62
N ASP A 606 -12.18 33.76 8.88
CA ASP A 606 -12.22 32.57 9.74
C ASP A 606 -13.65 32.24 10.22
N ALA A 607 -13.81 31.17 11.01
CA ALA A 607 -15.12 30.79 11.54
C ALA A 607 -15.74 31.84 12.49
N PHE A 608 -14.96 32.79 12.99
CA PHE A 608 -15.40 33.89 13.83
C PHE A 608 -15.65 35.18 13.04
N GLY A 609 -15.47 35.16 11.71
CA GLY A 609 -15.65 36.30 10.83
C GLY A 609 -14.48 37.29 10.82
N MET A 610 -13.32 36.92 11.39
CA MET A 610 -12.12 37.74 11.32
C MET A 610 -11.45 37.58 9.96
N GLU A 611 -11.28 38.68 9.24
CA GLU A 611 -10.74 38.70 7.89
C GLU A 611 -9.21 38.80 7.87
N SER A 612 -8.58 38.04 6.98
CA SER A 612 -7.16 38.10 6.65
C SER A 612 -7.02 38.30 5.14
N ALA A 613 -6.55 39.49 4.73
CA ALA A 613 -6.27 39.81 3.32
C ALA A 613 -4.84 39.44 2.96
N GLY A 614 -4.64 38.84 1.78
CA GLY A 614 -3.32 38.44 1.32
C GLY A 614 -3.31 37.83 -0.07
N THR A 615 -2.15 37.32 -0.47
CA THR A 615 -1.98 36.62 -1.77
C THR A 615 -2.19 35.12 -1.60
N LEU A 616 -3.06 34.53 -2.42
CA LEU A 616 -3.25 33.07 -2.44
C LEU A 616 -2.00 32.37 -2.99
N ARG A 617 -1.43 31.42 -2.23
CA ARG A 617 -0.20 30.70 -2.64
C ARG A 617 -0.46 29.26 -3.03
N SER A 618 -1.25 28.55 -2.25
CA SER A 618 -1.58 27.16 -2.51
C SER A 618 -2.92 26.81 -1.89
N TRP A 619 -3.55 25.79 -2.46
CA TRP A 619 -4.75 25.20 -1.90
C TRP A 619 -4.74 23.68 -2.16
N SER A 620 -5.46 22.92 -1.35
CA SER A 620 -5.66 21.49 -1.59
C SER A 620 -7.06 21.05 -1.16
N GLU A 621 -7.61 20.06 -1.87
CA GLU A 621 -8.89 19.41 -1.59
C GLU A 621 -8.72 17.89 -1.75
N THR A 622 -8.59 17.14 -0.64
CA THR A 622 -8.41 15.68 -0.64
C THR A 622 -9.34 15.01 0.35
N ASN A 623 -10.22 14.10 -0.10
CA ASN A 623 -11.19 13.36 0.75
C ASN A 623 -11.91 14.29 1.77
N ASP A 624 -12.49 15.41 1.29
CA ASP A 624 -13.16 16.44 2.09
C ASP A 624 -12.27 17.21 3.08
N SER A 625 -10.96 16.96 3.09
CA SER A 625 -9.97 17.78 3.76
C SER A 625 -9.54 18.94 2.86
N TRP A 626 -9.52 20.14 3.44
CA TRP A 626 -9.24 21.38 2.75
C TRP A 626 -8.04 22.09 3.39
N SER A 627 -7.22 22.70 2.56
CA SER A 627 -6.22 23.67 3.01
C SER A 627 -6.16 24.86 2.06
N VAL A 628 -6.12 26.07 2.60
CA VAL A 628 -5.89 27.30 1.83
C VAL A 628 -4.77 28.09 2.49
N ASP A 629 -3.68 28.33 1.78
CA ASP A 629 -2.52 29.06 2.27
C ASP A 629 -2.46 30.44 1.63
N ILE A 630 -2.40 31.48 2.46
CA ILE A 630 -2.22 32.86 2.02
C ILE A 630 -0.98 33.49 2.66
N TRP A 631 -0.38 34.45 1.95
CA TRP A 631 0.60 35.37 2.52
C TRP A 631 -0.08 36.71 2.77
N VAL A 632 -0.20 37.10 4.03
CA VAL A 632 -0.70 38.42 4.40
C VAL A 632 0.40 39.46 4.20
N ASP A 633 0.03 40.73 3.96
CA ASP A 633 0.97 41.82 3.61
C ASP A 633 2.10 42.04 4.63
N SER A 634 1.91 41.56 5.87
CA SER A 634 2.95 41.53 6.92
C SER A 634 4.07 40.49 6.71
N GLY A 635 4.05 39.74 5.61
CA GLY A 635 4.99 38.65 5.31
C GLY A 635 4.71 37.36 6.09
N LYS A 636 3.65 37.32 6.90
CA LYS A 636 3.23 36.12 7.64
C LYS A 636 2.50 35.15 6.73
N ARG A 637 2.79 33.86 6.90
CA ARG A 637 2.06 32.76 6.26
C ARG A 637 0.93 32.31 7.16
N VAL A 638 -0.29 32.25 6.64
CA VAL A 638 -1.46 31.74 7.37
C VAL A 638 -2.05 30.57 6.58
N ALA A 639 -2.19 29.43 7.25
CA ALA A 639 -2.78 28.22 6.68
C ALA A 639 -4.17 28.01 7.26
N PHE A 640 -5.17 28.03 6.39
CA PHE A 640 -6.57 27.87 6.77
C PHE A 640 -7.02 26.44 6.50
N ARG A 641 -7.46 25.71 7.54
CA ARG A 641 -7.98 24.33 7.43
C ARG A 641 -9.40 24.24 7.99
N PRO A 642 -10.44 24.17 7.14
CA PRO A 642 -11.80 24.01 7.64
C PRO A 642 -12.10 22.56 8.01
N ARG A 643 -13.17 22.39 8.80
CA ARG A 643 -13.82 21.09 9.05
C ARG A 643 -14.89 20.75 8.02
N THR A 644 -15.30 21.71 7.18
CA THR A 644 -16.37 21.60 6.19
C THR A 644 -15.99 22.32 4.89
N GLU A 645 -16.72 22.07 3.82
CA GLU A 645 -16.52 22.77 2.54
C GLU A 645 -16.64 24.30 2.72
N PRO A 646 -15.62 25.09 2.30
CA PRO A 646 -15.63 26.53 2.51
C PRO A 646 -16.56 27.22 1.51
N SER A 647 -17.23 28.28 1.97
CA SER A 647 -17.95 29.19 1.07
C SER A 647 -16.93 29.99 0.24
N ILE A 648 -17.13 30.03 -1.09
CA ILE A 648 -16.26 30.80 -1.99
C ILE A 648 -17.09 31.91 -2.66
N SER A 649 -16.64 33.14 -2.43
CA SER A 649 -17.25 34.37 -2.92
C SER A 649 -16.32 35.06 -3.93
N VAL A 650 -16.88 35.89 -4.81
CA VAL A 650 -16.12 36.64 -5.83
C VAL A 650 -16.42 38.14 -5.73
N SER A 651 -15.41 38.99 -5.97
CA SER A 651 -15.59 40.44 -5.92
C SER A 651 -16.37 40.99 -7.13
N LYS A 652 -16.76 42.28 -7.06
CA LYS A 652 -17.38 42.97 -8.20
C LYS A 652 -16.45 43.00 -9.42
N ALA A 653 -15.17 43.31 -9.21
CA ALA A 653 -14.15 43.30 -10.26
C ALA A 653 -14.01 41.90 -10.88
N PHE A 654 -14.08 40.85 -10.06
CA PHE A 654 -14.07 39.47 -10.53
C PHE A 654 -15.30 39.15 -11.39
N THR A 655 -16.49 39.62 -11.01
CA THR A 655 -17.69 39.44 -11.84
C THR A 655 -17.66 40.22 -13.16
N GLU A 656 -17.01 41.39 -13.20
CA GLU A 656 -16.80 42.16 -14.44
C GLU A 656 -15.82 41.45 -15.37
N TRP A 657 -14.76 40.87 -14.82
CA TRP A 657 -13.83 40.00 -15.55
C TRP A 657 -14.52 38.74 -16.09
N LEU A 658 -15.38 38.10 -15.29
CA LEU A 658 -16.25 37.00 -15.74
C LEU A 658 -17.26 37.44 -16.81
N ARG A 659 -17.51 38.74 -17.01
CA ARG A 659 -18.36 39.26 -18.09
C ARG A 659 -17.55 39.60 -19.35
N GLY A 660 -16.34 40.12 -19.18
CA GLY A 660 -15.45 40.52 -20.29
C GLY A 660 -14.89 39.37 -21.14
N SER A 661 -15.04 38.12 -20.71
CA SER A 661 -14.74 36.93 -21.51
C SER A 661 -15.77 36.66 -22.63
N SER A 662 -16.74 37.57 -22.84
CA SER A 662 -17.62 37.62 -24.02
C SER A 662 -17.45 38.98 -24.72
N ALA A 663 -16.63 39.06 -25.77
CA ALA A 663 -16.57 40.17 -26.73
C ALA A 663 -16.06 39.65 -28.09
N PRO A 664 -16.44 40.28 -29.22
CA PRO A 664 -17.24 39.65 -30.28
C PRO A 664 -16.43 38.94 -31.37
N ALA A 665 -17.13 38.10 -32.14
CA ALA A 665 -16.70 37.63 -33.45
C ALA A 665 -16.29 38.81 -34.33
N GLY A 666 -14.98 38.98 -34.53
CA GLY A 666 -14.42 39.93 -35.47
C GLY A 666 -14.57 39.40 -36.89
N GLY A 667 -15.56 39.91 -37.61
CA GLY A 667 -15.42 40.13 -39.05
C GLY A 667 -14.49 41.32 -39.28
N GLY A 668 -13.47 41.10 -40.10
CA GLY A 668 -12.46 42.05 -40.51
C GLY A 668 -11.47 41.35 -41.42
#